data_AF-A0A1I1YVF2-F1
#
_entry.id   AF-A0A1I1YVF2-F1
#
_cell.length_a   1.000
_cell.length_b   1.000
_cell.length_c   1.000
_cell.angle_alpha   90.00
_cell.angle_beta   90.00
_cell.angle_gamma   90.00
#
_symmetry.space_group_name_H-M   'P 1'
#
loop_
_entity.id
_entity.type
_entity.pdbx_description
1 polymer ?
#
loop_
_entity_poly.entity_id
_entity_poly.type
_entity_poly.pdbx_seq_one_letter_code
_entity_poly.pdbx_strand_id
1 'polypeptide(L)'
;MRTIKKILSSMLALAMLVGVFAPYIAFAEEKTSKAENAVTNTVTLHKLVMTKEELAAWPDVKDYDGTQDLEALKKLQQLAGKNVKEVPNVYFALKFASDYGDDSKNGKYVKAKADDKTSPADPLAATDDIDEAVGGLTKANGIAFKTEKLKGKFEIVEVKSKSTYVGQNGETLADSKAVPVKITLPLVNNNGTVLNAHVYPKNTEDKPQIDKNFAKKNGDENKDFYENLSEETTKKFGADYDKYVTQKEEVTQTVGTKIPYEVKTRVKARTEYGKLVWKDSMTNGLTFNNDVAITVDNNISLTNNADYKIVFDDRGFVLSLTEEGLKKVKAVTKPDSGDGNDVEFTIKYSATLNGTAIVDNPEKNNIYLEYGNKPYSEIEEKEVTPSNKELTVTKTWANGTTGTAPDDVSVTYVLKKGGQNKAAVTLDKSTTSGTFDLGNDIKFSVTGEFSGKFTGLEDSNDWKISERVAGYTPSYESVSNGTVTVKNKKDTDNPTPLNPTEPKVVTGGKKFVKTDSSDAPVRLAGAKFVVKKNNKYLASKSDQTATAEQTALATAKTNLDAAVKAYNERQDDTNKDDLEKTVTDKQKEYNDAFHKASIKYEWVDSKDANNVVVLVSNDKGQFEISGLKYDDYKLEEIEAPKGFAKIEDIDFKVAKSGAGSTMNIKYVAEDTGNNNAQKVVNKKVTIPETGGIGTIIFTVAGLALMLGAAYAIKKNREEA
;
A
#
# COMPACT_ATOMS: atom_id res chain seq x y z
N MET A 1 -37.61 16.38 34.10
CA MET A 1 -37.07 16.49 35.47
C MET A 1 -35.91 15.51 35.57
N ARG A 2 -34.69 16.02 35.82
CA ARG A 2 -33.50 15.42 36.50
C ARG A 2 -33.22 13.90 36.29
N THR A 3 -32.05 13.37 35.94
CA THR A 3 -30.63 13.73 36.19
C THR A 3 -29.78 12.63 35.50
N ILE A 4 -28.76 12.93 34.70
CA ILE A 4 -27.30 12.93 35.01
C ILE A 4 -26.64 11.54 35.23
N LYS A 5 -25.56 11.32 34.44
CA LYS A 5 -24.33 10.50 34.60
C LYS A 5 -24.35 8.99 34.27
N LYS A 6 -23.71 8.67 33.15
CA LYS A 6 -22.76 7.55 33.00
C LYS A 6 -21.36 8.15 32.83
N ILE A 7 -20.39 7.67 33.61
CA ILE A 7 -18.95 7.49 33.32
C ILE A 7 -18.32 7.08 34.66
N LEU A 8 -17.88 5.83 34.75
CA LEU A 8 -16.93 5.37 35.76
C LEU A 8 -16.23 4.11 35.21
N SER A 9 -14.94 4.21 34.89
CA SER A 9 -13.98 3.10 35.01
C SER A 9 -12.56 3.64 34.84
N SER A 10 -11.96 4.09 35.95
CA SER A 10 -10.50 4.15 36.16
C SER A 10 -10.19 4.71 37.56
N MET A 11 -10.45 3.91 38.58
CA MET A 11 -9.82 4.07 39.89
C MET A 11 -9.43 2.68 40.37
N LEU A 12 -8.14 2.38 40.37
CA LEU A 12 -7.43 1.64 41.44
C LEU A 12 -5.96 1.44 41.02
N ALA A 13 -5.07 2.27 41.56
CA ALA A 13 -3.71 1.91 41.99
C ALA A 13 -3.07 3.15 42.65
N LEU A 14 -3.72 3.66 43.70
CA LEU A 14 -3.13 4.63 44.63
C LEU A 14 -3.30 4.05 46.03
N ALA A 15 -2.34 3.24 46.47
CA ALA A 15 -2.19 2.83 47.85
C ALA A 15 -0.79 2.22 48.06
N MET A 16 0.18 3.07 48.42
CA MET A 16 1.20 2.80 49.44
C MET A 16 2.12 4.01 49.53
N LEU A 17 1.84 4.90 50.49
CA LEU A 17 2.82 5.76 51.17
C LEU A 17 2.05 6.58 52.24
N VAL A 18 1.95 6.01 53.44
CA VAL A 18 1.66 6.77 54.65
C VAL A 18 2.75 6.44 55.66
N GLY A 19 3.46 7.48 56.12
CA GLY A 19 4.21 7.44 57.38
C GLY A 19 5.70 7.76 57.25
N VAL A 20 6.06 9.05 57.15
CA VAL A 20 6.66 9.84 58.24
C VAL A 20 6.42 11.32 57.92
N PHE A 21 5.53 11.97 58.68
CA PHE A 21 5.37 13.42 58.67
C PHE A 21 6.54 14.04 59.45
N ALA A 22 7.50 14.64 58.74
CA ALA A 22 8.31 15.72 59.27
C ALA A 22 7.71 17.04 58.74
N PRO A 23 7.48 18.06 59.58
CA PRO A 23 6.99 19.35 59.10
C PRO A 23 8.11 20.00 58.28
N TYR A 24 7.97 19.99 56.96
CA TYR A 24 8.76 20.86 56.08
C TYR A 24 8.32 22.31 56.36
N ILE A 25 9.06 22.99 57.22
CA ILE A 25 9.05 24.44 57.28
C ILE A 25 9.61 24.90 55.94
N ALA A 26 8.75 25.42 55.07
CA ALA A 26 9.16 26.08 53.85
C ALA A 26 9.88 27.38 54.23
N PHE A 27 11.20 27.32 54.39
CA PHE A 27 12.03 28.51 54.30
C PHE A 27 11.86 29.07 52.89
N ALA A 28 11.49 30.34 52.77
CA ALA A 28 11.48 31.02 51.48
C ALA A 28 12.90 30.96 50.91
N GLU A 29 13.11 30.14 49.89
CA GLU A 29 14.41 30.02 49.23
C GLU A 29 14.77 31.39 48.63
N GLU A 30 15.95 31.90 48.96
CA GLU A 30 16.42 33.18 48.46
C GLU A 30 16.59 33.09 46.94
N LYS A 31 15.82 33.86 46.17
CA LYS A 31 15.84 33.76 44.69
C LYS A 31 17.04 34.46 44.05
N THR A 32 17.61 35.44 44.74
CA THR A 32 18.72 36.26 44.27
C THR A 32 19.71 36.54 45.39
N SER A 33 21.01 36.57 45.11
CA SER A 33 22.05 36.90 46.11
C SER A 33 22.91 38.08 45.66
N LYS A 34 23.25 38.96 46.60
CA LYS A 34 24.20 40.07 46.40
C LYS A 34 25.63 39.73 46.84
N ALA A 35 25.90 38.48 47.22
CA ALA A 35 27.25 38.06 47.61
C ALA A 35 28.21 38.17 46.41
N GLU A 36 29.44 38.63 46.66
CA GLU A 36 30.44 38.90 45.61
C GLU A 36 30.81 37.66 44.79
N ASN A 37 30.73 36.48 45.39
CA ASN A 37 31.00 35.18 44.75
C ASN A 37 29.74 34.37 44.42
N ALA A 38 28.55 34.99 44.45
CA ALA A 38 27.30 34.31 44.11
C ALA A 38 27.33 33.81 42.66
N VAL A 39 26.87 32.58 42.45
CA VAL A 39 26.75 31.95 41.14
C VAL A 39 25.29 31.59 40.85
N THR A 40 24.95 31.42 39.58
CA THR A 40 23.68 30.82 39.19
C THR A 40 23.81 29.30 39.31
N ASN A 41 23.14 28.71 40.29
CA ASN A 41 23.21 27.29 40.60
C ASN A 41 22.58 26.45 39.50
N THR A 42 21.39 26.86 39.05
CA THR A 42 20.65 26.15 38.02
C THR A 42 20.04 27.09 36.99
N VAL A 43 19.89 26.59 35.77
CA VAL A 43 19.03 27.17 34.73
C VAL A 43 18.00 26.12 34.32
N THR A 44 16.73 26.38 34.60
CA THR A 44 15.61 25.53 34.21
C THR A 44 15.00 26.03 32.91
N LEU A 45 15.02 25.19 31.88
CA LEU A 45 14.43 25.46 30.58
C LEU A 45 13.02 24.87 30.48
N HIS A 46 12.06 25.74 30.23
CA HIS A 46 10.63 25.42 30.07
C HIS A 46 10.24 25.59 28.60
N LYS A 47 9.95 24.47 27.92
CA LYS A 47 9.65 24.52 26.49
C LYS A 47 8.17 24.82 26.25
N LEU A 48 7.89 25.94 25.58
CA LEU A 48 6.52 26.40 25.34
C LEU A 48 6.08 26.15 23.90
N VAL A 49 4.84 25.69 23.72
CA VAL A 49 4.16 25.55 22.42
C VAL A 49 2.87 26.40 22.44
N MET A 50 2.61 27.06 21.30
CA MET A 50 1.46 27.93 21.08
C MET A 50 1.09 28.01 19.59
N THR A 51 0.01 28.71 19.26
CA THR A 51 -0.39 28.94 17.86
C THR A 51 0.57 29.89 17.12
N LYS A 52 0.53 29.90 15.78
CA LYS A 52 1.35 30.81 14.96
C LYS A 52 1.02 32.27 15.24
N GLU A 53 -0.25 32.56 15.44
CA GLU A 53 -0.78 33.89 15.76
C GLU A 53 -0.29 34.35 17.13
N GLU A 54 -0.32 33.47 18.14
CA GLU A 54 0.18 33.79 19.48
C GLU A 54 1.70 33.99 19.52
N LEU A 55 2.46 33.21 18.75
CA LEU A 55 3.91 33.37 18.68
C LEU A 55 4.30 34.69 17.99
N ALA A 56 3.62 35.03 16.90
CA ALA A 56 3.82 36.30 16.19
C ALA A 56 3.46 37.49 17.08
N ALA A 57 2.34 37.41 17.80
CA ALA A 57 1.88 38.43 18.75
C ALA A 57 2.47 38.27 20.17
N TRP A 58 3.59 37.55 20.32
CA TRP A 58 4.21 37.35 21.62
C TRP A 58 4.81 38.65 22.15
N PRO A 59 4.37 39.17 23.31
CA PRO A 59 4.77 40.48 23.81
C PRO A 59 6.18 40.46 24.40
N ASP A 60 6.79 41.64 24.48
CA ASP A 60 7.91 41.87 25.38
C ASP A 60 7.39 41.84 26.81
N VAL A 61 7.84 40.83 27.56
CA VAL A 61 7.38 40.56 28.92
C VAL A 61 8.14 41.47 29.87
N LYS A 62 7.53 42.61 30.23
CA LYS A 62 8.09 43.50 31.26
C LYS A 62 8.10 42.77 32.60
N ASP A 63 9.05 43.13 33.46
CA ASP A 63 9.21 42.59 34.82
C ASP A 63 9.64 41.11 34.91
N TYR A 64 9.87 40.43 33.79
CA TYR A 64 10.57 39.16 33.79
C TYR A 64 12.05 39.37 34.18
N ASP A 65 12.48 38.74 35.27
CA ASP A 65 13.79 38.96 35.90
C ASP A 65 14.62 37.67 36.01
N GLY A 66 14.11 36.58 35.43
CA GLY A 66 14.74 35.26 35.42
C GLY A 66 14.41 34.38 36.62
N THR A 67 13.81 34.92 37.69
CA THR A 67 13.46 34.16 38.92
C THR A 67 12.06 33.54 38.88
N GLN A 68 11.26 33.91 37.87
CA GLN A 68 9.89 33.45 37.73
C GLN A 68 9.86 32.07 37.09
N ASP A 69 9.31 31.08 37.80
CA ASP A 69 8.88 29.80 37.25
C ASP A 69 7.63 29.97 36.35
N LEU A 70 7.13 28.89 35.74
CA LEU A 70 6.02 28.99 34.78
C LEU A 70 4.75 29.60 35.41
N GLU A 71 4.44 29.27 36.67
CA GLU A 71 3.26 29.79 37.36
C GLU A 71 3.39 31.29 37.67
N ALA A 72 4.59 31.73 38.06
CA ALA A 72 4.90 33.15 38.23
C ALA A 72 4.91 33.90 36.88
N LEU A 73 5.44 33.28 35.81
CA LEU A 73 5.47 33.87 34.47
C LEU A 73 4.05 34.11 33.94
N LYS A 74 3.14 33.14 34.10
CA LYS A 74 1.73 33.27 33.66
C LYS A 74 0.95 34.37 34.38
N LYS A 75 1.40 34.78 35.58
CA LYS A 75 0.78 35.86 36.36
C LYS A 75 1.21 37.26 35.90
N LEU A 76 2.23 37.35 35.04
CA LEU A 76 2.64 38.64 34.48
C LEU A 76 1.51 39.20 33.61
N GLN A 77 1.22 40.48 33.78
CA GLN A 77 0.04 41.14 33.20
C GLN A 77 -0.04 40.96 31.68
N GLN A 78 1.11 40.95 30.99
CA GLN A 78 1.21 40.83 29.54
C GLN A 78 0.92 39.41 29.03
N LEU A 79 0.92 38.41 29.90
CA LEU A 79 0.67 37.00 29.58
C LEU A 79 -0.66 36.48 30.14
N ALA A 80 -1.38 37.29 30.92
CA ALA A 80 -2.68 36.94 31.46
C ALA A 80 -3.67 36.54 30.34
N GLY A 81 -4.22 35.33 30.44
CA GLY A 81 -5.21 34.81 29.49
C GLY A 81 -4.65 34.19 28.20
N LYS A 82 -3.33 34.20 27.97
CA LYS A 82 -2.72 33.46 26.84
C LYS A 82 -2.63 31.97 27.16
N ASN A 83 -2.95 31.12 26.20
CA ASN A 83 -2.94 29.67 26.40
C ASN A 83 -1.57 29.09 26.02
N VAL A 84 -0.64 29.09 26.97
CA VAL A 84 0.73 28.63 26.72
C VAL A 84 0.95 27.25 27.32
N LYS A 85 1.26 26.28 26.45
CA LYS A 85 1.45 24.88 26.80
C LYS A 85 2.94 24.60 27.02
N GLU A 86 3.31 24.17 28.21
CA GLU A 86 4.64 23.58 28.43
C GLU A 86 4.66 22.12 27.93
N VAL A 87 5.71 21.72 27.23
CA VAL A 87 5.79 20.39 26.59
C VAL A 87 7.05 19.61 26.98
N PRO A 88 6.91 18.30 27.28
CA PRO A 88 8.03 17.39 27.46
C PRO A 88 8.61 16.94 26.10
N ASN A 89 9.66 16.11 26.15
CA ASN A 89 10.21 15.37 25.01
C ASN A 89 10.87 16.22 23.93
N VAL A 90 11.29 17.44 24.27
CA VAL A 90 12.11 18.30 23.39
C VAL A 90 13.54 18.32 23.91
N TYR A 91 14.49 17.96 23.06
CA TYR A 91 15.90 17.86 23.46
C TYR A 91 16.60 19.21 23.37
N PHE A 92 17.27 19.60 24.45
CA PHE A 92 18.13 20.78 24.49
C PHE A 92 19.56 20.40 24.87
N ALA A 93 20.53 21.14 24.34
CA ALA A 93 21.94 20.99 24.68
C ALA A 93 22.59 22.35 24.94
N LEU A 94 23.59 22.36 25.83
CA LEU A 94 24.34 23.55 26.19
C LEU A 94 25.61 23.66 25.34
N LYS A 95 25.84 24.84 24.76
CA LYS A 95 27.05 25.22 24.04
C LYS A 95 27.74 26.39 24.70
N PHE A 96 29.06 26.43 24.56
CA PHE A 96 29.79 27.69 24.69
C PHE A 96 29.36 28.61 23.55
N ALA A 97 29.17 29.91 23.84
CA ALA A 97 28.86 30.87 22.79
C ALA A 97 29.97 30.92 21.73
N SER A 98 29.64 31.38 20.53
CA SER A 98 30.61 31.53 19.43
C SER A 98 31.72 32.55 19.77
N ASP A 99 31.44 33.49 20.67
CA ASP A 99 32.35 34.50 21.20
C ASP A 99 32.74 34.21 22.67
N TYR A 100 32.80 32.93 23.06
CA TYR A 100 33.25 32.56 24.39
C TYR A 100 34.72 32.97 24.61
N GLY A 101 35.10 33.25 25.86
CA GLY A 101 36.42 33.81 26.19
C GLY A 101 37.60 32.84 26.04
N ASP A 102 37.36 31.63 25.56
CA ASP A 102 38.35 30.57 25.33
C ASP A 102 38.11 29.96 23.95
N ASP A 103 38.95 30.34 23.00
CA ASP A 103 38.83 29.98 21.58
C ASP A 103 38.78 28.47 21.34
N SER A 104 39.38 27.65 22.22
CA SER A 104 39.33 26.19 22.11
C SER A 104 37.93 25.60 22.34
N LYS A 105 37.02 26.39 22.94
CA LYS A 105 35.66 25.99 23.32
C LYS A 105 34.58 26.66 22.46
N ASN A 106 34.89 27.73 21.73
CA ASN A 106 33.92 28.55 21.00
C ASN A 106 32.98 27.72 20.11
N GLY A 107 31.67 27.89 20.31
CA GLY A 107 30.62 27.21 19.52
C GLY A 107 30.49 25.69 19.74
N LYS A 108 31.35 25.09 20.56
CA LYS A 108 31.31 23.65 20.91
C LYS A 108 30.31 23.36 22.02
N TYR A 109 29.90 22.11 22.15
CA TYR A 109 29.06 21.68 23.27
C TYR A 109 29.86 21.67 24.57
N VAL A 110 29.20 22.02 25.67
CA VAL A 110 29.73 21.80 27.02
C VAL A 110 29.71 20.31 27.29
N LYS A 111 30.87 19.69 27.58
CA LYS A 111 30.94 18.25 27.86
C LYS A 111 30.27 17.94 29.20
N ALA A 112 29.38 16.95 29.22
CA ALA A 112 28.71 16.50 30.43
C ALA A 112 29.59 15.62 31.31
N LYS A 113 29.23 15.56 32.60
CA LYS A 113 29.71 14.52 33.50
C LYS A 113 29.19 13.15 33.05
N ALA A 114 30.03 12.11 33.12
CA ALA A 114 29.72 10.77 32.61
C ALA A 114 28.34 10.23 33.05
N ASP A 115 28.02 10.37 34.34
CA ASP A 115 26.80 9.83 34.95
C ASP A 115 25.68 10.87 35.15
N ASP A 116 25.87 12.11 34.70
CA ASP A 116 24.87 13.19 34.83
C ASP A 116 24.93 14.13 33.62
N LYS A 117 24.06 13.86 32.64
CA LYS A 117 23.94 14.65 31.41
C LYS A 117 23.42 16.08 31.63
N THR A 118 22.96 16.43 32.83
CA THR A 118 22.53 17.80 33.16
C THR A 118 23.61 18.64 33.85
N SER A 119 24.77 18.03 34.12
CA SER A 119 25.90 18.68 34.80
C SER A 119 27.13 18.73 33.93
N PRO A 120 27.88 19.85 33.89
CA PRO A 120 29.16 19.92 33.19
C PRO A 120 30.20 19.00 33.83
N ALA A 121 31.12 18.51 33.00
CA ALA A 121 32.31 17.80 33.45
C ALA A 121 33.20 18.71 34.33
N ASP A 122 34.00 18.08 35.17
CA ASP A 122 35.00 18.74 36.02
C ASP A 122 36.34 18.01 35.88
N PRO A 123 37.39 18.65 35.33
CA PRO A 123 37.45 20.03 34.84
C PRO A 123 36.55 20.29 33.62
N LEU A 124 36.18 21.57 33.41
CA LEU A 124 35.29 22.00 32.33
C LEU A 124 35.93 21.75 30.95
N ALA A 125 35.24 20.98 30.12
CA ALA A 125 35.69 20.57 28.80
C ALA A 125 34.65 20.87 27.71
N ALA A 126 35.11 20.96 26.46
CA ALA A 126 34.26 21.06 25.27
C ALA A 126 34.24 19.73 24.49
N THR A 127 33.17 19.50 23.75
CA THR A 127 33.03 18.35 22.84
C THR A 127 32.27 18.76 21.58
N ASP A 128 32.59 18.12 20.47
CA ASP A 128 31.83 18.25 19.22
C ASP A 128 30.71 17.19 19.14
N ASP A 129 30.78 16.17 20.00
CA ASP A 129 29.79 15.10 20.07
C ASP A 129 28.60 15.50 20.96
N ILE A 130 27.42 15.58 20.32
CA ILE A 130 26.16 15.92 20.99
C ILE A 130 25.71 14.84 21.99
N ASP A 131 26.18 13.59 21.87
CA ASP A 131 25.89 12.55 22.86
C ASP A 131 26.72 12.72 24.14
N GLU A 132 27.85 13.42 24.08
CA GLU A 132 28.67 13.78 25.24
C GLU A 132 28.26 15.10 25.90
N ALA A 133 27.39 15.88 25.25
CA ALA A 133 27.02 17.22 25.69
C ALA A 133 26.17 17.24 26.97
N VAL A 134 26.26 18.35 27.72
CA VAL A 134 25.25 18.73 28.73
C VAL A 134 23.94 18.97 27.99
N GLY A 135 22.93 18.14 28.26
CA GLY A 135 21.69 18.13 27.50
C GLY A 135 20.70 17.09 27.96
N GLY A 136 19.49 17.15 27.41
CA GLY A 136 18.44 16.17 27.69
C GLY A 136 17.06 16.59 27.18
N LEU A 137 16.11 15.66 27.28
CA LEU A 137 14.70 15.90 26.98
C LEU A 137 14.04 16.70 28.11
N THR A 138 13.22 17.68 27.75
CA THR A 138 12.32 18.34 28.69
C THR A 138 11.35 17.32 29.32
N LYS A 139 11.06 17.52 30.60
CA LYS A 139 9.98 16.80 31.31
C LYS A 139 8.73 17.69 31.35
N ALA A 140 7.70 17.25 32.07
CA ALA A 140 6.46 18.02 32.22
C ALA A 140 6.68 19.44 32.77
N ASN A 141 7.72 19.63 33.61
CA ASN A 141 8.09 20.92 34.20
C ASN A 141 9.47 21.41 33.71
N GLY A 142 9.83 21.08 32.47
CA GLY A 142 11.09 21.51 31.85
C GLY A 142 12.29 20.62 32.16
N ILE A 143 13.49 21.17 31.98
CA ILE A 143 14.78 20.52 32.27
C ILE A 143 15.72 21.52 32.97
N ALA A 144 16.29 21.12 34.10
CA ALA A 144 17.24 21.93 34.85
C ALA A 144 18.68 21.53 34.54
N PHE A 145 19.51 22.49 34.14
CA PHE A 145 20.95 22.34 33.98
C PHE A 145 21.67 22.87 35.21
N LYS A 146 22.69 22.14 35.71
CA LYS A 146 23.54 22.64 36.80
C LYS A 146 24.61 23.56 36.24
N THR A 147 24.63 24.80 36.70
CA THR A 147 25.42 25.89 36.10
C THR A 147 26.40 26.55 37.06
N GLU A 148 26.50 26.09 38.31
CA GLU A 148 27.39 26.62 39.35
C GLU A 148 28.85 26.83 38.90
N LYS A 149 29.34 25.95 38.02
CA LYS A 149 30.72 25.93 37.55
C LYS A 149 30.94 26.71 36.24
N LEU A 150 29.88 27.25 35.65
CA LEU A 150 29.91 27.89 34.34
C LEU A 150 30.03 29.41 34.49
N LYS A 151 30.99 30.00 33.78
CA LYS A 151 31.24 31.45 33.76
C LYS A 151 31.43 31.91 32.32
N GLY A 152 30.80 33.01 31.92
CA GLY A 152 30.86 33.54 30.56
C GLY A 152 29.57 33.31 29.77
N LYS A 153 29.67 33.35 28.43
CA LYS A 153 28.51 33.31 27.52
C LYS A 153 28.22 31.89 27.02
N PHE A 154 26.95 31.50 27.05
CA PHE A 154 26.50 30.18 26.62
C PHE A 154 25.23 30.27 25.77
N GLU A 155 24.98 29.22 25.00
CA GLU A 155 23.78 29.05 24.21
C GLU A 155 23.11 27.71 24.55
N ILE A 156 21.81 27.71 24.78
CA ILE A 156 21.01 26.48 24.91
C ILE A 156 20.30 26.25 23.57
N VAL A 157 20.71 25.22 22.84
CA VAL A 157 20.23 24.91 21.49
C VAL A 157 19.17 23.81 21.52
N GLU A 158 18.15 23.93 20.69
CA GLU A 158 17.15 22.88 20.46
C GLU A 158 17.67 21.87 19.43
N VAL A 159 17.65 20.58 19.76
CA VAL A 159 18.14 19.50 18.88
C VAL A 159 16.97 18.64 18.43
N LYS A 160 16.33 19.06 17.34
CA LYS A 160 15.12 18.42 16.81
C LYS A 160 15.31 16.94 16.49
N SER A 161 16.46 16.54 15.96
CA SER A 161 16.78 15.13 15.61
C SER A 161 16.87 14.19 16.83
N LYS A 162 17.06 14.73 18.05
CA LYS A 162 17.04 13.98 19.30
C LYS A 162 15.73 14.11 20.08
N SER A 163 14.81 14.94 19.61
CA SER A 163 13.50 15.14 20.24
C SER A 163 12.55 13.99 19.88
N THR A 164 11.58 13.72 20.75
CA THR A 164 10.51 12.71 20.57
C THR A 164 9.12 13.33 20.76
N TYR A 165 9.04 14.67 20.75
CA TYR A 165 7.77 15.39 20.83
C TYR A 165 6.91 15.13 19.61
N VAL A 166 5.66 14.74 19.86
CA VAL A 166 4.58 14.61 18.89
C VAL A 166 3.35 15.29 19.49
N GLY A 167 2.76 16.21 18.73
CA GLY A 167 1.51 16.90 19.07
C GLY A 167 0.32 15.95 19.12
N GLN A 168 -0.79 16.41 19.69
CA GLN A 168 -1.97 15.56 19.93
C GLN A 168 -2.56 14.98 18.63
N ASN A 169 -2.42 15.67 17.50
CA ASN A 169 -2.92 15.24 16.20
C ASN A 169 -1.80 14.91 15.21
N GLY A 170 -0.60 14.58 15.72
CA GLY A 170 0.58 14.24 14.92
C GLY A 170 1.46 15.43 14.55
N GLU A 171 1.26 16.61 15.12
CA GLU A 171 2.07 17.78 14.81
C GLU A 171 3.53 17.61 15.26
N THR A 172 4.46 18.26 14.56
CA THR A 172 5.86 18.41 14.97
C THR A 172 6.19 19.86 15.28
N LEU A 173 7.29 20.08 15.99
CA LEU A 173 7.80 21.43 16.26
C LEU A 173 8.19 22.15 14.97
N ALA A 174 7.55 23.28 14.71
CA ALA A 174 7.68 24.06 13.49
C ALA A 174 8.50 25.35 13.72
N ASP A 175 7.83 26.50 13.82
CA ASP A 175 8.43 27.82 14.00
C ASP A 175 9.00 27.95 15.41
N SER A 176 9.94 28.86 15.63
CA SER A 176 10.64 29.02 16.90
C SER A 176 10.97 30.48 17.23
N LYS A 177 10.81 30.87 18.50
CA LYS A 177 11.25 32.18 19.02
C LYS A 177 12.08 31.98 20.28
N ALA A 178 13.15 32.77 20.42
CA ALA A 178 14.17 32.63 21.48
C ALA A 178 14.83 31.24 21.50
N VAL A 179 15.14 30.71 20.30
CA VAL A 179 15.91 29.49 20.09
C VAL A 179 17.04 29.82 19.09
N PRO A 180 18.32 29.70 19.45
CA PRO A 180 18.82 29.26 20.75
C PRO A 180 18.58 30.29 21.87
N VAL A 181 18.58 29.82 23.13
CA VAL A 181 18.55 30.69 24.31
C VAL A 181 19.97 31.16 24.58
N LYS A 182 20.24 32.47 24.48
CA LYS A 182 21.56 33.04 24.78
C LYS A 182 21.59 33.54 26.23
N ILE A 183 22.55 33.08 27.03
CA ILE A 183 22.68 33.43 28.44
C ILE A 183 24.13 33.80 28.78
N THR A 184 24.30 34.70 29.75
CA THR A 184 25.59 34.98 30.39
C THR A 184 25.52 34.52 31.84
N LEU A 185 26.50 33.73 32.27
CA LEU A 185 26.58 33.16 33.62
C LEU A 185 27.75 33.76 34.41
N PRO A 186 27.56 34.11 35.71
CA PRO A 186 26.29 34.08 36.43
C PRO A 186 25.26 35.08 35.88
N LEU A 187 23.97 34.73 35.96
CA LEU A 187 22.87 35.56 35.50
C LEU A 187 22.55 36.60 36.59
N VAL A 188 22.72 37.88 36.26
CA VAL A 188 22.55 38.99 37.21
C VAL A 188 21.36 39.87 36.77
N ASN A 189 20.50 40.21 37.71
CA ASN A 189 19.42 41.18 37.53
C ASN A 189 19.59 42.34 38.54
N ASN A 190 18.63 43.27 38.59
CA ASN A 190 18.70 44.44 39.48
C ASN A 190 18.76 44.10 40.99
N ASN A 191 18.35 42.88 41.37
CA ASN A 191 18.32 42.40 42.75
C ASN A 191 19.58 41.59 43.14
N GLY A 192 20.43 41.22 42.18
CA GLY A 192 21.66 40.45 42.40
C GLY A 192 21.79 39.28 41.43
N THR A 193 22.67 38.33 41.75
CA THR A 193 22.80 37.06 41.01
C THR A 193 21.56 36.20 41.23
N VAL A 194 20.88 35.80 40.16
CA VAL A 194 19.78 34.84 40.17
C VAL A 194 20.35 33.46 40.47
N LEU A 195 19.94 32.85 41.58
CA LEU A 195 20.47 31.55 42.04
C LEU A 195 19.87 30.39 41.24
N ASN A 196 18.56 30.41 40.99
CA ASN A 196 17.85 29.42 40.17
C ASN A 196 17.09 30.16 39.06
N ALA A 197 17.66 30.16 37.87
CA ALA A 197 17.10 30.89 36.73
C ALA A 197 16.13 30.01 35.93
N HIS A 198 15.14 30.63 35.30
CA HIS A 198 14.16 29.99 34.44
C HIS A 198 14.17 30.63 33.05
N VAL A 199 14.12 29.84 31.97
CA VAL A 199 14.11 30.34 30.58
C VAL A 199 13.02 29.66 29.74
N TYR A 200 12.48 30.38 28.76
CA TYR A 200 11.25 30.00 28.06
C TYR A 200 11.39 30.04 26.52
N PRO A 201 12.14 29.12 25.89
CA PRO A 201 12.12 28.97 24.44
C PRO A 201 10.72 28.55 23.94
N LYS A 202 10.35 29.01 22.74
CA LYS A 202 8.98 28.87 22.22
C LYS A 202 8.98 28.19 20.85
N ASN A 203 7.95 27.40 20.57
CA ASN A 203 7.64 26.90 19.23
C ASN A 203 6.16 27.07 18.88
N THR A 204 5.88 26.93 17.59
CA THR A 204 4.57 26.46 17.10
C THR A 204 4.64 24.99 16.75
N GLU A 205 3.50 24.38 16.51
CA GLU A 205 3.42 23.01 15.97
C GLU A 205 2.62 22.98 14.67
N ASP A 206 2.99 22.09 13.74
CA ASP A 206 2.31 21.92 12.46
C ASP A 206 2.49 20.49 11.94
N LYS A 207 1.76 20.12 10.89
CA LYS A 207 1.91 18.84 10.19
C LYS A 207 1.67 19.03 8.69
N PRO A 208 2.23 18.17 7.83
CA PRO A 208 1.97 18.25 6.41
C PRO A 208 0.53 17.81 6.11
N GLN A 209 0.08 18.08 4.90
CA GLN A 209 -1.16 17.53 4.34
C GLN A 209 -0.80 16.61 3.20
N ILE A 210 -1.56 15.53 3.00
CA ILE A 210 -1.42 14.63 1.86
C ILE A 210 -2.81 14.27 1.35
N ASP A 211 -2.94 14.02 0.05
CA ASP A 211 -4.06 13.27 -0.50
C ASP A 211 -3.62 12.46 -1.73
N LYS A 212 -4.42 11.46 -2.11
CA LYS A 212 -4.17 10.57 -3.24
C LYS A 212 -5.44 10.23 -3.98
N ASN A 213 -5.40 10.20 -5.31
CA ASN A 213 -6.53 9.74 -6.10
C ASN A 213 -6.06 9.15 -7.43
N PHE A 214 -6.99 8.72 -8.29
CA PHE A 214 -6.70 8.60 -9.71
C PHE A 214 -6.23 9.96 -10.23
N ALA A 215 -5.28 9.96 -11.16
CA ALA A 215 -4.82 11.19 -11.76
C ALA A 215 -5.96 11.89 -12.51
N LYS A 216 -5.88 13.22 -12.63
CA LYS A 216 -6.77 13.96 -13.52
C LYS A 216 -6.46 13.59 -14.97
N LYS A 217 -7.51 13.50 -15.80
CA LYS A 217 -7.35 13.29 -17.24
C LYS A 217 -6.53 14.45 -17.84
N ASN A 218 -5.47 14.11 -18.56
CA ASN A 218 -4.56 15.07 -19.17
C ASN A 218 -4.36 14.70 -20.66
N GLY A 219 -5.08 15.38 -21.54
CA GLY A 219 -5.04 15.08 -22.98
C GLY A 219 -5.36 13.60 -23.28
N ASP A 220 -4.48 12.97 -24.06
CA ASP A 220 -4.57 11.56 -24.48
C ASP A 220 -3.74 10.59 -23.60
N GLU A 221 -3.11 11.07 -22.52
CA GLU A 221 -2.36 10.19 -21.62
C GLU A 221 -3.29 9.17 -20.94
N ASN A 222 -2.92 7.89 -20.98
CA ASN A 222 -3.69 6.77 -20.41
C ASN A 222 -5.15 6.72 -20.92
N LYS A 223 -5.38 7.04 -22.20
CA LYS A 223 -6.70 7.06 -22.83
C LYS A 223 -7.57 5.85 -22.49
N ASP A 224 -6.99 4.65 -22.54
CA ASP A 224 -7.68 3.37 -22.28
C ASP A 224 -8.31 3.30 -20.87
N PHE A 225 -7.70 3.92 -19.85
CA PHE A 225 -8.25 3.97 -18.49
C PHE A 225 -9.50 4.86 -18.42
N TYR A 226 -9.45 6.02 -19.08
CA TYR A 226 -10.56 6.98 -19.07
C TYR A 226 -11.67 6.61 -20.05
N GLU A 227 -11.43 5.63 -20.93
CA GLU A 227 -12.37 5.23 -21.96
C GLU A 227 -13.65 4.65 -21.33
N ASN A 228 -14.80 5.25 -21.67
CA ASN A 228 -16.13 4.87 -21.16
C ASN A 228 -16.37 5.17 -19.67
N LEU A 229 -15.50 5.92 -19.00
CA LEU A 229 -15.84 6.55 -17.73
C LEU A 229 -16.69 7.80 -17.97
N SER A 230 -17.71 8.02 -17.14
CA SER A 230 -18.56 9.21 -17.25
C SER A 230 -17.80 10.49 -16.89
N GLU A 231 -18.23 11.64 -17.41
CA GLU A 231 -17.68 12.93 -17.01
C GLU A 231 -17.88 13.20 -15.51
N GLU A 232 -19.00 12.75 -14.94
CA GLU A 232 -19.28 12.91 -13.50
C GLU A 232 -18.30 12.11 -12.63
N THR A 233 -17.96 10.88 -13.05
CA THR A 233 -16.94 10.05 -12.40
C THR A 233 -15.56 10.74 -12.49
N THR A 234 -15.15 11.16 -13.68
CA THR A 234 -13.81 11.72 -13.90
C THR A 234 -13.60 13.09 -13.24
N LYS A 235 -14.66 13.89 -13.04
CA LYS A 235 -14.61 15.15 -12.26
C LYS A 235 -14.20 14.95 -10.79
N LYS A 236 -14.38 13.74 -10.25
CA LYS A 236 -14.02 13.41 -8.86
C LYS A 236 -12.55 12.99 -8.71
N PHE A 237 -11.81 12.86 -9.82
CA PHE A 237 -10.40 12.47 -9.80
C PHE A 237 -9.47 13.66 -9.48
N GLY A 238 -8.20 13.32 -9.20
CA GLY A 238 -7.19 14.25 -8.69
C GLY A 238 -7.14 14.25 -7.17
N ALA A 239 -5.92 14.42 -6.65
CA ALA A 239 -5.70 14.54 -5.22
C ALA A 239 -6.19 15.90 -4.71
N ASP A 240 -6.86 15.89 -3.56
CA ASP A 240 -7.52 17.03 -2.95
C ASP A 240 -7.51 16.88 -1.41
N TYR A 241 -6.84 17.81 -0.71
CA TYR A 241 -6.66 17.71 0.74
C TYR A 241 -7.97 17.68 1.52
N ASP A 242 -9.02 18.32 1.01
CA ASP A 242 -10.34 18.32 1.64
C ASP A 242 -11.02 16.94 1.56
N LYS A 243 -10.49 16.05 0.71
CA LYS A 243 -10.98 14.68 0.50
C LYS A 243 -10.10 13.61 1.14
N TYR A 244 -9.18 13.98 2.03
CA TYR A 244 -8.27 13.06 2.72
C TYR A 244 -8.96 11.80 3.28
N VAL A 245 -10.10 11.96 3.98
CA VAL A 245 -10.90 10.85 4.54
C VAL A 245 -12.13 10.46 3.70
N THR A 246 -12.35 11.10 2.56
CA THR A 246 -13.57 10.87 1.76
C THR A 246 -13.41 9.59 0.94
N GLN A 247 -14.43 8.72 0.96
CA GLN A 247 -14.43 7.53 0.10
C GLN A 247 -14.29 7.92 -1.38
N LYS A 248 -13.28 7.35 -2.04
CA LYS A 248 -12.97 7.59 -3.45
C LYS A 248 -13.65 6.57 -4.35
N GLU A 249 -13.67 6.89 -5.64
CA GLU A 249 -14.37 6.10 -6.65
C GLU A 249 -13.78 4.69 -6.78
N GLU A 250 -14.68 3.72 -6.99
CA GLU A 250 -14.35 2.37 -7.45
C GLU A 250 -14.72 2.28 -8.93
N VAL A 251 -13.75 2.01 -9.80
CA VAL A 251 -13.98 1.92 -11.25
C VAL A 251 -13.71 0.51 -11.76
N THR A 252 -14.52 0.09 -12.73
CA THR A 252 -14.31 -1.21 -13.37
C THR A 252 -13.34 -1.10 -14.54
N GLN A 253 -12.40 -2.03 -14.63
CA GLN A 253 -11.37 -2.04 -15.68
C GLN A 253 -11.10 -3.45 -16.18
N THR A 254 -10.53 -3.50 -17.38
CA THR A 254 -10.06 -4.71 -18.02
C THR A 254 -8.60 -4.96 -17.61
N VAL A 255 -8.22 -6.22 -17.42
CA VAL A 255 -6.83 -6.59 -17.12
C VAL A 255 -5.91 -6.09 -18.25
N GLY A 256 -4.79 -5.53 -17.84
CA GLY A 256 -3.81 -4.86 -18.69
C GLY A 256 -3.94 -3.34 -18.74
N THR A 257 -5.05 -2.77 -18.28
CA THR A 257 -5.21 -1.31 -18.25
C THR A 257 -4.17 -0.69 -17.30
N LYS A 258 -3.46 0.32 -17.81
CA LYS A 258 -2.56 1.18 -17.06
C LYS A 258 -3.37 2.22 -16.28
N ILE A 259 -3.37 2.12 -14.96
CA ILE A 259 -4.13 2.94 -14.03
C ILE A 259 -3.26 4.09 -13.52
N PRO A 260 -3.56 5.37 -13.84
CA PRO A 260 -2.77 6.51 -13.41
C PRO A 260 -3.22 7.03 -12.03
N TYR A 261 -2.24 7.34 -11.17
CA TYR A 261 -2.43 7.89 -9.83
C TYR A 261 -1.73 9.23 -9.67
N GLU A 262 -2.27 10.05 -8.78
CA GLU A 262 -1.69 11.33 -8.36
C GLU A 262 -1.73 11.42 -6.83
N VAL A 263 -0.61 11.82 -6.24
CA VAL A 263 -0.47 12.13 -4.81
C VAL A 263 -0.03 13.58 -4.70
N LYS A 264 -0.71 14.34 -3.85
CA LYS A 264 -0.31 15.71 -3.49
C LYS A 264 0.13 15.76 -2.05
N THR A 265 1.17 16.52 -1.74
CA THR A 265 1.64 16.73 -0.36
C THR A 265 2.01 18.18 -0.15
N ARG A 266 1.49 18.81 0.90
CA ARG A 266 1.78 20.20 1.25
C ARG A 266 2.58 20.26 2.54
N VAL A 267 3.72 20.93 2.48
CA VAL A 267 4.54 21.33 3.61
C VAL A 267 4.31 22.82 3.85
N LYS A 268 3.84 23.20 5.03
CA LYS A 268 3.46 24.60 5.29
C LYS A 268 4.65 25.51 5.55
N ALA A 269 4.47 26.80 5.30
CA ALA A 269 5.39 27.84 5.73
C ALA A 269 5.68 27.79 7.24
N ARG A 270 6.89 28.19 7.60
CA ARG A 270 7.55 28.13 8.91
C ARG A 270 7.74 26.73 9.49
N THR A 271 7.71 25.70 8.65
CA THR A 271 7.98 24.31 9.06
C THR A 271 9.30 23.79 8.52
N GLU A 272 9.88 22.82 9.20
CA GLU A 272 11.03 22.04 8.71
C GLU A 272 10.86 20.60 9.21
N TYR A 273 11.31 19.63 8.42
CA TYR A 273 11.25 18.22 8.77
C TYR A 273 12.63 17.58 8.63
N GLY A 274 12.95 16.64 9.51
CA GLY A 274 14.08 15.72 9.36
C GLY A 274 13.76 14.49 8.51
N LYS A 275 12.47 14.28 8.21
CA LYS A 275 11.96 13.10 7.50
C LYS A 275 10.73 13.47 6.67
N LEU A 276 10.75 13.12 5.39
CA LEU A 276 9.59 13.09 4.48
C LEU A 276 9.74 11.86 3.57
N VAL A 277 8.90 10.85 3.79
CA VAL A 277 8.99 9.55 3.12
C VAL A 277 7.60 9.08 2.70
N TRP A 278 7.41 8.86 1.41
CA TRP A 278 6.19 8.29 0.84
C TRP A 278 6.38 6.79 0.63
N LYS A 279 5.52 5.97 1.23
CA LYS A 279 5.51 4.51 1.07
C LYS A 279 4.19 4.10 0.44
N ASP A 280 4.22 3.56 -0.78
CA ASP A 280 3.02 3.02 -1.43
C ASP A 280 3.12 1.50 -1.54
N SER A 281 2.07 0.81 -1.10
CA SER A 281 1.93 -0.64 -1.26
C SER A 281 0.62 -0.98 -1.98
N MET A 282 0.71 -1.80 -3.01
CA MET A 282 -0.39 -2.20 -3.87
C MET A 282 -0.83 -3.63 -3.56
N THR A 283 -2.12 -3.92 -3.69
CA THR A 283 -2.65 -5.29 -3.65
C THR A 283 -2.11 -6.12 -4.81
N ASN A 284 -2.22 -7.45 -4.70
CA ASN A 284 -1.53 -8.37 -5.61
C ASN A 284 -2.07 -8.34 -7.05
N GLY A 285 -3.30 -7.83 -7.29
CA GLY A 285 -3.81 -7.60 -8.65
C GLY A 285 -3.28 -6.34 -9.36
N LEU A 286 -2.42 -5.53 -8.72
CA LEU A 286 -1.84 -4.31 -9.33
C LEU A 286 -0.32 -4.36 -9.39
N THR A 287 0.25 -4.34 -10.60
CA THR A 287 1.70 -4.26 -10.80
C THR A 287 2.16 -2.82 -10.98
N PHE A 288 3.04 -2.34 -10.10
CA PHE A 288 3.63 -1.02 -10.20
C PHE A 288 4.51 -0.89 -11.46
N ASN A 289 4.36 0.20 -12.21
CA ASN A 289 5.03 0.37 -13.52
C ASN A 289 6.39 1.07 -13.44
N ASN A 290 6.90 1.38 -12.24
CA ASN A 290 8.17 2.05 -12.04
C ASN A 290 8.32 3.39 -12.80
N ASP A 291 7.25 4.19 -12.80
CA ASP A 291 7.16 5.46 -13.54
C ASP A 291 6.85 6.66 -12.64
N VAL A 292 7.46 6.70 -11.43
CA VAL A 292 7.30 7.84 -10.53
C VAL A 292 7.88 9.11 -11.14
N ALA A 293 7.05 10.13 -11.28
CA ALA A 293 7.42 11.50 -11.59
C ALA A 293 7.09 12.42 -10.41
N ILE A 294 8.09 13.13 -9.91
CA ILE A 294 7.96 14.11 -8.83
C ILE A 294 8.09 15.52 -9.40
N THR A 295 7.14 16.38 -9.05
CA THR A 295 7.21 17.83 -9.31
C THR A 295 6.99 18.57 -8.01
N VAL A 296 7.70 19.68 -7.85
CA VAL A 296 7.62 20.53 -6.67
C VAL A 296 7.44 21.97 -7.15
N ASP A 297 6.56 22.71 -6.49
CA ASP A 297 6.34 24.11 -6.78
C ASP A 297 7.52 25.00 -6.29
N ASN A 298 7.33 26.32 -6.34
CA ASN A 298 8.33 27.31 -5.92
C ASN A 298 9.69 27.18 -6.65
N ASN A 299 9.68 26.65 -7.87
CA ASN A 299 10.88 26.38 -8.69
C ASN A 299 11.91 25.50 -7.99
N ILE A 300 11.49 24.64 -7.05
CA ILE A 300 12.39 23.68 -6.41
C ILE A 300 12.69 22.56 -7.40
N SER A 301 13.97 22.39 -7.74
CA SER A 301 14.46 21.26 -8.55
C SER A 301 15.10 20.20 -7.65
N LEU A 302 14.56 18.99 -7.72
CA LEU A 302 15.07 17.82 -7.01
C LEU A 302 15.61 16.80 -8.01
N THR A 303 16.78 16.23 -7.70
CA THR A 303 17.47 15.23 -8.52
C THR A 303 17.51 13.89 -7.78
N ASN A 304 17.18 12.80 -8.48
CA ASN A 304 17.25 11.44 -7.93
C ASN A 304 18.68 11.09 -7.47
N ASN A 305 18.78 10.31 -6.40
CA ASN A 305 19.97 9.94 -5.63
C ASN A 305 20.72 11.08 -4.91
N ALA A 306 20.51 12.34 -5.30
CA ALA A 306 21.09 13.50 -4.61
C ALA A 306 20.12 14.09 -3.58
N ASP A 307 18.90 14.45 -4.02
CA ASP A 307 17.89 15.13 -3.21
C ASP A 307 16.78 14.19 -2.72
N TYR A 308 16.55 13.10 -3.44
CA TYR A 308 15.61 12.06 -3.07
C TYR A 308 16.09 10.70 -3.57
N LYS A 309 15.58 9.63 -2.98
CA LYS A 309 15.80 8.25 -3.43
C LYS A 309 14.46 7.56 -3.64
N ILE A 310 14.41 6.67 -4.63
CA ILE A 310 13.26 5.79 -4.86
C ILE A 310 13.75 4.35 -4.83
N VAL A 311 13.19 3.55 -3.94
CA VAL A 311 13.32 2.09 -3.94
C VAL A 311 11.97 1.52 -4.34
N PHE A 312 11.94 0.63 -5.32
CA PHE A 312 10.69 0.08 -5.86
C PHE A 312 10.74 -1.44 -5.97
N ASP A 313 9.55 -2.01 -6.15
CA ASP A 313 9.27 -3.41 -6.46
C ASP A 313 7.93 -3.48 -7.20
N ASP A 314 7.51 -4.67 -7.61
CA ASP A 314 6.29 -4.83 -8.38
C ASP A 314 5.03 -4.42 -7.62
N ARG A 315 5.09 -4.26 -6.29
CA ARG A 315 3.96 -3.87 -5.43
C ARG A 315 4.03 -2.42 -4.95
N GLY A 316 4.91 -1.58 -5.50
CA GLY A 316 4.95 -0.15 -5.19
C GLY A 316 6.36 0.39 -4.92
N PHE A 317 6.46 1.41 -4.06
CA PHE A 317 7.71 2.11 -3.85
C PHE A 317 7.86 2.76 -2.46
N VAL A 318 9.09 3.11 -2.12
CA VAL A 318 9.48 4.04 -1.08
C VAL A 318 10.20 5.22 -1.73
N LEU A 319 9.63 6.42 -1.65
CA LEU A 319 10.29 7.66 -2.04
C LEU A 319 10.68 8.41 -0.78
N SER A 320 11.96 8.72 -0.59
CA SER A 320 12.47 9.43 0.59
C SER A 320 13.30 10.63 0.17
N LEU A 321 13.04 11.81 0.74
CA LEU A 321 13.96 12.93 0.59
C LEU A 321 15.26 12.65 1.36
N THR A 322 16.40 13.00 0.76
CA THR A 322 17.70 13.02 1.44
C THR A 322 17.81 14.27 2.30
N GLU A 323 18.89 14.37 3.08
CA GLU A 323 19.19 15.59 3.84
C GLU A 323 19.27 16.83 2.93
N GLU A 324 19.87 16.70 1.74
CA GLU A 324 19.99 17.80 0.78
C GLU A 324 18.63 18.20 0.19
N GLY A 325 17.76 17.24 -0.12
CA GLY A 325 16.40 17.53 -0.55
C GLY A 325 15.58 18.25 0.53
N LEU A 326 15.71 17.82 1.79
CA LEU A 326 15.06 18.47 2.93
C LEU A 326 15.58 19.90 3.15
N LYS A 327 16.88 20.16 2.95
CA LYS A 327 17.46 21.51 3.00
C LYS A 327 16.85 22.43 1.95
N LYS A 328 16.66 21.95 0.71
CA LYS A 328 16.00 22.73 -0.36
C LYS A 328 14.56 23.09 -0.02
N VAL A 329 13.79 22.15 0.55
CA VAL A 329 12.42 22.41 1.01
C VAL A 329 12.43 23.43 2.14
N LYS A 330 13.28 23.23 3.15
CA LYS A 330 13.43 24.15 4.28
C LYS A 330 13.78 25.57 3.83
N ALA A 331 14.65 25.74 2.83
CA ALA A 331 15.03 27.06 2.35
C ALA A 331 13.84 27.90 1.83
N VAL A 332 12.76 27.23 1.39
CA VAL A 332 11.51 27.91 0.99
C VAL A 332 10.52 27.99 2.14
N THR A 333 10.36 26.91 2.92
CA THR A 333 9.34 26.84 3.97
C THR A 333 9.74 27.63 5.21
N LYS A 334 11.02 27.67 5.56
CA LYS A 334 11.56 28.35 6.74
C LYS A 334 12.92 29.00 6.41
N PRO A 335 12.93 30.04 5.55
CA PRO A 335 14.13 30.80 5.23
C PRO A 335 14.68 31.53 6.47
N ASP A 336 15.94 31.98 6.40
CA ASP A 336 16.59 32.73 7.49
C ASP A 336 15.91 34.08 7.78
N SER A 337 15.12 34.60 6.83
CA SER A 337 14.35 35.83 6.98
C SER A 337 12.99 35.73 6.31
N GLY A 338 11.97 36.33 6.94
CA GLY A 338 10.58 36.29 6.47
C GLY A 338 9.84 35.03 6.90
N ASP A 339 8.62 34.89 6.38
CA ASP A 339 7.67 33.87 6.84
C ASP A 339 7.79 32.54 6.08
N GLY A 340 8.51 32.52 4.96
CA GLY A 340 8.54 31.39 4.03
C GLY A 340 7.23 31.19 3.29
N ASN A 341 7.20 30.19 2.42
CA ASN A 341 6.01 29.80 1.65
C ASN A 341 5.70 28.32 1.85
N ASP A 342 4.45 27.95 1.61
CA ASP A 342 4.07 26.55 1.48
C ASP A 342 4.81 25.93 0.28
N VAL A 343 5.18 24.66 0.40
CA VAL A 343 5.75 23.84 -0.68
C VAL A 343 4.80 22.69 -0.98
N GLU A 344 4.39 22.56 -2.24
CA GLU A 344 3.51 21.51 -2.73
C GLU A 344 4.26 20.54 -3.63
N PHE A 345 4.26 19.26 -3.23
CA PHE A 345 4.71 18.14 -4.03
C PHE A 345 3.54 17.56 -4.81
N THR A 346 3.75 17.27 -6.09
CA THR A 346 2.85 16.43 -6.89
C THR A 346 3.65 15.22 -7.41
N ILE A 347 3.25 14.04 -6.97
CA ILE A 347 3.84 12.75 -7.36
C ILE A 347 2.83 12.02 -8.25
N LYS A 348 3.23 11.70 -9.47
CA LYS A 348 2.42 10.93 -10.43
C LYS A 348 3.10 9.62 -10.73
N TYR A 349 2.32 8.56 -10.90
CA TYR A 349 2.79 7.24 -11.26
C TYR A 349 1.61 6.39 -11.72
N SER A 350 1.86 5.13 -12.08
CA SER A 350 0.80 4.21 -12.46
C SER A 350 1.04 2.78 -12.00
N ALA A 351 -0.02 1.99 -12.09
CA ALA A 351 0.03 0.54 -11.96
C ALA A 351 -0.78 -0.14 -13.06
N THR A 352 -0.38 -1.33 -13.48
CA THR A 352 -1.14 -2.15 -14.42
C THR A 352 -2.00 -3.15 -13.65
N LEU A 353 -3.30 -3.18 -13.93
CA LEU A 353 -4.19 -4.23 -13.43
C LEU A 353 -3.77 -5.55 -14.07
N ASN A 354 -3.29 -6.53 -13.30
CA ASN A 354 -2.66 -7.73 -13.81
C ASN A 354 -3.58 -8.96 -13.75
N GLY A 355 -3.14 -10.08 -14.33
CA GLY A 355 -3.92 -11.32 -14.47
C GLY A 355 -4.21 -12.09 -13.17
N THR A 356 -3.65 -11.64 -12.04
CA THR A 356 -3.90 -12.21 -10.71
C THR A 356 -5.05 -11.51 -9.97
N ALA A 357 -5.58 -10.41 -10.52
CA ALA A 357 -6.74 -9.73 -9.97
C ALA A 357 -7.95 -10.68 -9.91
N ILE A 358 -8.57 -10.77 -8.73
CA ILE A 358 -9.71 -11.66 -8.51
C ILE A 358 -10.99 -10.96 -8.96
N VAL A 359 -11.82 -11.65 -9.73
CA VAL A 359 -13.11 -11.13 -10.22
C VAL A 359 -13.96 -10.60 -9.05
N ASP A 360 -14.49 -9.40 -9.21
CA ASP A 360 -15.32 -8.66 -8.25
C ASP A 360 -14.64 -8.35 -6.90
N ASN A 361 -13.34 -8.61 -6.75
CA ASN A 361 -12.55 -8.20 -5.61
C ASN A 361 -11.79 -6.90 -5.95
N PRO A 362 -12.10 -5.77 -5.31
CA PRO A 362 -11.45 -4.51 -5.63
C PRO A 362 -9.97 -4.51 -5.26
N GLU A 363 -9.13 -4.12 -6.22
CA GLU A 363 -7.72 -3.83 -6.04
C GLU A 363 -7.51 -2.37 -5.64
N LYS A 364 -6.51 -2.13 -4.80
CA LYS A 364 -6.17 -0.80 -4.28
C LYS A 364 -4.67 -0.67 -4.09
N ASN A 365 -4.22 0.57 -4.00
CA ASN A 365 -2.92 0.90 -3.47
C ASN A 365 -3.08 1.68 -2.16
N ASN A 366 -2.04 1.77 -1.35
CA ASN A 366 -2.11 2.30 0.01
C ASN A 366 -0.87 3.15 0.28
N ILE A 367 -1.03 4.48 0.24
CA ILE A 367 0.07 5.44 0.39
C ILE A 367 0.13 5.91 1.83
N TYR A 368 1.34 5.97 2.38
CA TYR A 368 1.61 6.62 3.64
C TYR A 368 2.65 7.71 3.46
N LEU A 369 2.46 8.84 4.15
CA LEU A 369 3.51 9.82 4.38
C LEU A 369 4.03 9.68 5.80
N GLU A 370 5.25 9.16 5.92
CA GLU A 370 6.01 9.27 7.17
C GLU A 370 6.74 10.61 7.19
N TYR A 371 6.53 11.36 8.26
CA TYR A 371 7.14 12.67 8.47
C TYR A 371 7.60 12.79 9.92
N GLY A 372 8.52 13.70 10.18
CA GLY A 372 9.01 13.89 11.52
C GLY A 372 10.30 14.68 11.61
N ASN A 373 10.78 14.86 12.84
CA ASN A 373 12.05 15.52 13.12
C ASN A 373 13.21 14.54 13.27
N LYS A 374 12.93 13.27 13.60
CA LYS A 374 13.97 12.23 13.56
C LYS A 374 14.19 11.76 12.12
N PRO A 375 15.44 11.72 11.64
CA PRO A 375 15.74 11.29 10.28
C PRO A 375 15.22 9.88 9.95
N TYR A 376 14.97 9.67 8.66
CA TYR A 376 14.68 8.34 8.14
C TYR A 376 15.95 7.48 8.11
N SER A 377 15.80 6.21 8.46
CA SER A 377 16.81 5.18 8.22
C SER A 377 16.28 4.24 7.15
N GLU A 378 17.11 3.94 6.16
CA GLU A 378 16.76 2.98 5.11
C GLU A 378 16.49 1.59 5.71
N ILE A 379 15.59 0.85 5.06
CA ILE A 379 15.21 -0.49 5.50
C ILE A 379 16.34 -1.46 5.15
N GLU A 380 16.79 -2.23 6.14
CA GLU A 380 17.81 -3.26 5.91
C GLU A 380 17.25 -4.44 5.11
N GLU A 381 18.04 -4.88 4.13
CA GLU A 381 17.85 -6.15 3.45
C GLU A 381 18.55 -7.26 4.24
N LYS A 382 17.84 -8.35 4.51
CA LYS A 382 18.38 -9.49 5.26
C LYS A 382 18.70 -10.66 4.33
N GLU A 383 19.93 -11.16 4.41
CA GLU A 383 20.31 -12.41 3.76
C GLU A 383 19.53 -13.60 4.33
N VAL A 384 19.04 -14.46 3.44
CA VAL A 384 18.26 -15.65 3.76
C VAL A 384 18.68 -16.80 2.84
N THR A 385 18.58 -18.03 3.33
CA THR A 385 18.88 -19.24 2.55
C THR A 385 17.62 -20.09 2.49
N PRO A 386 16.94 -20.20 1.33
CA PRO A 386 15.84 -21.15 1.16
C PRO A 386 16.29 -22.60 1.45
N SER A 387 15.33 -23.44 1.83
CA SER A 387 15.55 -24.86 2.04
C SER A 387 14.39 -25.65 1.46
N ASN A 388 14.69 -26.73 0.74
CA ASN A 388 13.71 -27.52 0.00
C ASN A 388 12.92 -26.67 -1.01
N LYS A 389 13.56 -25.65 -1.59
CA LYS A 389 12.98 -24.64 -2.48
C LYS A 389 11.93 -23.73 -1.83
N GLU A 390 11.97 -23.61 -0.51
CA GLU A 390 11.01 -22.85 0.28
C GLU A 390 11.67 -21.85 1.23
N LEU A 391 10.96 -20.75 1.52
CA LEU A 391 11.30 -19.80 2.58
C LEU A 391 10.03 -19.41 3.34
N THR A 392 9.95 -19.80 4.60
CA THR A 392 8.84 -19.42 5.50
C THR A 392 9.12 -18.08 6.15
N VAL A 393 8.14 -17.17 6.11
CA VAL A 393 8.17 -15.86 6.76
C VAL A 393 7.15 -15.87 7.90
N THR A 394 7.63 -15.67 9.12
CA THR A 394 6.79 -15.50 10.31
C THR A 394 6.76 -14.05 10.76
N LYS A 395 5.58 -13.53 11.08
CA LYS A 395 5.39 -12.14 11.53
C LYS A 395 5.21 -12.04 13.04
N THR A 396 5.88 -11.07 13.67
CA THR A 396 5.58 -10.64 15.03
C THR A 396 5.54 -9.11 15.15
N TRP A 397 4.91 -8.60 16.20
CA TRP A 397 4.75 -7.16 16.46
C TRP A 397 5.21 -6.81 17.87
N ALA A 398 6.10 -5.83 17.98
CA ALA A 398 6.48 -5.19 19.23
C ALA A 398 5.60 -3.96 19.48
N ASN A 399 4.31 -4.19 19.72
CA ASN A 399 3.31 -3.15 20.05
C ASN A 399 2.94 -3.23 21.54
N GLY A 400 3.76 -2.68 22.44
CA GLY A 400 3.43 -2.65 23.87
C GLY A 400 3.00 -4.02 24.44
N THR A 401 1.99 -4.04 25.30
CA THR A 401 1.52 -5.23 26.04
C THR A 401 0.69 -6.24 25.26
N THR A 402 0.23 -5.95 24.02
CA THR A 402 -0.71 -6.86 23.33
C THR A 402 -0.07 -7.77 22.29
N GLY A 403 1.08 -7.40 21.69
CA GLY A 403 1.76 -8.21 20.66
C GLY A 403 0.93 -8.48 19.38
N THR A 404 -0.24 -7.85 19.26
CA THR A 404 -1.21 -8.04 18.18
C THR A 404 -0.87 -7.17 16.96
N ALA A 405 -1.22 -7.62 15.76
CA ALA A 405 -1.06 -6.81 14.57
C ALA A 405 -2.03 -5.61 14.55
N PRO A 406 -1.59 -4.45 14.03
CA PRO A 406 -2.45 -3.30 13.78
C PRO A 406 -3.56 -3.62 12.75
N ASP A 407 -4.68 -2.90 12.84
CA ASP A 407 -5.78 -3.03 11.88
C ASP A 407 -5.47 -2.39 10.52
N ASP A 408 -4.79 -1.24 10.53
CA ASP A 408 -4.61 -0.40 9.34
C ASP A 408 -3.16 -0.40 8.85
N VAL A 409 -2.63 -1.59 8.53
CA VAL A 409 -1.29 -1.74 7.95
C VAL A 409 -1.31 -2.61 6.71
N SER A 410 -0.45 -2.24 5.77
CA SER A 410 -0.10 -3.03 4.59
C SER A 410 1.36 -3.44 4.72
N VAL A 411 1.64 -4.74 4.63
CA VAL A 411 2.99 -5.31 4.71
C VAL A 411 3.35 -5.87 3.35
N THR A 412 4.44 -5.38 2.76
CA THR A 412 4.97 -5.92 1.51
C THR A 412 6.30 -6.61 1.78
N TYR A 413 6.40 -7.90 1.50
CA TYR A 413 7.68 -8.62 1.48
C TYR A 413 8.25 -8.63 0.08
N VAL A 414 9.55 -8.37 -0.04
CA VAL A 414 10.27 -8.37 -1.32
C VAL A 414 11.45 -9.32 -1.24
N LEU A 415 11.54 -10.25 -2.21
CA LEU A 415 12.69 -11.12 -2.41
C LEU A 415 13.59 -10.56 -3.51
N LYS A 416 14.89 -10.51 -3.22
CA LYS A 416 15.94 -10.14 -4.16
C LYS A 416 16.94 -11.28 -4.32
N LYS A 417 17.50 -11.40 -5.51
CA LYS A 417 18.63 -12.28 -5.82
C LYS A 417 19.58 -11.56 -6.77
N GLY A 418 20.88 -11.56 -6.48
CA GLY A 418 21.87 -10.83 -7.27
C GLY A 418 21.58 -9.32 -7.39
N GLY A 419 20.95 -8.72 -6.38
CA GLY A 419 20.55 -7.30 -6.36
C GLY A 419 19.28 -6.97 -7.15
N GLN A 420 18.64 -7.94 -7.80
CA GLN A 420 17.41 -7.74 -8.56
C GLN A 420 16.19 -8.22 -7.77
N ASN A 421 15.09 -7.47 -7.82
CA ASN A 421 13.79 -7.94 -7.35
C ASN A 421 13.37 -9.18 -8.16
N LYS A 422 12.94 -10.24 -7.47
CA LYS A 422 12.46 -11.48 -8.09
C LYS A 422 11.00 -11.78 -7.78
N ALA A 423 10.53 -11.35 -6.62
CA ALA A 423 9.13 -11.49 -6.22
C ALA A 423 8.79 -10.44 -5.14
N ALA A 424 7.54 -9.99 -5.12
CA ALA A 424 7.01 -9.17 -4.05
C ALA A 424 5.55 -9.53 -3.77
N VAL A 425 5.16 -9.57 -2.50
CA VAL A 425 3.79 -9.88 -2.07
C VAL A 425 3.34 -8.87 -1.04
N THR A 426 2.14 -8.34 -1.22
CA THR A 426 1.49 -7.46 -0.23
C THR A 426 0.41 -8.23 0.52
N LEU A 427 0.42 -8.10 1.84
CA LEU A 427 -0.57 -8.64 2.75
C LEU A 427 -1.18 -7.49 3.55
N ASP A 428 -2.49 -7.54 3.70
CA ASP A 428 -3.22 -6.73 4.68
C ASP A 428 -3.99 -7.65 5.64
N LYS A 429 -4.66 -7.08 6.64
CA LYS A 429 -5.39 -7.86 7.64
C LYS A 429 -6.53 -8.71 7.06
N SER A 430 -7.03 -8.37 5.87
CA SER A 430 -8.04 -9.17 5.18
C SER A 430 -7.45 -10.41 4.49
N THR A 431 -6.12 -10.47 4.35
CA THR A 431 -5.41 -11.56 3.70
C THR A 431 -5.21 -12.73 4.67
N THR A 432 -6.24 -13.55 4.85
CA THR A 432 -6.22 -14.67 5.82
C THR A 432 -5.85 -16.02 5.24
N SER A 433 -5.90 -16.17 3.91
CA SER A 433 -5.64 -17.44 3.22
C SER A 433 -5.37 -17.21 1.74
N GLY A 434 -4.85 -18.23 1.05
CA GLY A 434 -4.67 -18.24 -0.40
C GLY A 434 -3.22 -18.38 -0.81
N THR A 435 -3.01 -18.55 -2.11
CA THR A 435 -1.70 -18.62 -2.74
C THR A 435 -1.65 -17.59 -3.86
N PHE A 436 -0.67 -16.69 -3.80
CA PHE A 436 -0.40 -15.69 -4.83
C PHE A 436 0.70 -16.20 -5.75
N ASP A 437 0.47 -16.15 -7.06
CA ASP A 437 1.52 -16.32 -8.06
C ASP A 437 2.24 -14.99 -8.23
N LEU A 438 3.56 -14.99 -8.03
CA LEU A 438 4.38 -13.78 -8.02
C LEU A 438 5.29 -13.70 -9.27
N GLY A 439 5.10 -14.59 -10.25
CA GLY A 439 5.98 -14.72 -11.42
C GLY A 439 7.28 -15.46 -11.11
N ASN A 440 8.08 -15.72 -12.15
CA ASN A 440 9.36 -16.46 -12.06
C ASN A 440 9.25 -17.84 -11.38
N ASP A 441 8.09 -18.50 -11.52
CA ASP A 441 7.70 -19.73 -10.80
C ASP A 441 7.72 -19.62 -9.26
N ILE A 442 7.78 -18.40 -8.73
CA ILE A 442 7.71 -18.11 -7.30
C ILE A 442 6.24 -17.90 -6.91
N LYS A 443 5.83 -18.56 -5.82
CA LYS A 443 4.51 -18.38 -5.22
C LYS A 443 4.62 -18.03 -3.76
N PHE A 444 3.61 -17.37 -3.20
CA PHE A 444 3.49 -17.13 -1.77
C PHE A 444 2.19 -17.69 -1.25
N SER A 445 2.27 -18.65 -0.33
CA SER A 445 1.10 -19.22 0.35
C SER A 445 0.96 -18.61 1.73
N VAL A 446 -0.22 -18.06 2.04
CA VAL A 446 -0.52 -17.47 3.35
C VAL A 446 -0.64 -18.58 4.40
N THR A 447 0.09 -18.45 5.50
CA THR A 447 0.07 -19.44 6.62
C THR A 447 -0.41 -18.84 7.93
N GLY A 448 -0.63 -17.52 7.97
CA GLY A 448 -1.14 -16.79 9.12
C GLY A 448 -1.23 -15.30 8.85
N GLU A 449 -1.63 -14.53 9.85
CA GLU A 449 -1.71 -13.07 9.74
C GLU A 449 -0.34 -12.48 9.37
N PHE A 450 -0.28 -11.79 8.22
CA PHE A 450 0.95 -11.25 7.63
C PHE A 450 2.10 -12.27 7.49
N SER A 451 1.80 -13.57 7.50
CA SER A 451 2.78 -14.67 7.50
C SER A 451 2.52 -15.61 6.34
N GLY A 452 3.56 -16.27 5.84
CA GLY A 452 3.40 -17.18 4.72
C GLY A 452 4.68 -17.86 4.30
N LYS A 453 4.64 -18.49 3.14
CA LYS A 453 5.73 -19.30 2.61
C LYS A 453 5.94 -19.03 1.13
N PHE A 454 7.14 -18.57 0.79
CA PHE A 454 7.61 -18.55 -0.58
C PHE A 454 7.99 -19.96 -1.01
N THR A 455 7.61 -20.36 -2.23
CA THR A 455 7.96 -21.64 -2.84
C THR A 455 8.47 -21.43 -4.27
N GLY A 456 9.22 -22.38 -4.81
CA GLY A 456 9.79 -22.28 -6.16
C GLY A 456 11.15 -21.57 -6.18
N LEU A 457 11.82 -21.49 -5.02
CA LEU A 457 13.12 -20.87 -4.87
C LEU A 457 14.26 -21.85 -5.19
N GLU A 458 15.41 -21.33 -5.57
CA GLU A 458 16.65 -22.11 -5.57
C GLU A 458 17.24 -22.16 -4.17
N ASP A 459 17.74 -23.32 -3.75
CA ASP A 459 18.43 -23.52 -2.47
C ASP A 459 19.84 -22.91 -2.52
N SER A 460 19.91 -21.58 -2.45
CA SER A 460 21.13 -20.78 -2.48
C SER A 460 21.16 -19.71 -1.38
N ASN A 461 22.32 -19.21 -1.02
CA ASN A 461 22.51 -18.25 0.08
C ASN A 461 22.59 -16.77 -0.37
N ASP A 462 22.37 -16.50 -1.65
CA ASP A 462 22.44 -15.18 -2.28
C ASP A 462 21.08 -14.47 -2.34
N TRP A 463 20.05 -15.04 -1.69
CA TRP A 463 18.76 -14.42 -1.54
C TRP A 463 18.76 -13.38 -0.42
N LYS A 464 18.02 -12.31 -0.64
CA LYS A 464 17.73 -11.30 0.37
C LYS A 464 16.23 -11.07 0.48
N ILE A 465 15.76 -10.83 1.69
CA ILE A 465 14.39 -10.40 1.97
C ILE A 465 14.39 -8.99 2.55
N SER A 466 13.39 -8.19 2.18
CA SER A 466 13.09 -6.92 2.84
C SER A 466 11.59 -6.75 3.06
N GLU A 467 11.21 -5.89 3.98
CA GLU A 467 9.81 -5.55 4.26
C GLU A 467 9.56 -4.05 4.10
N ARG A 468 8.54 -3.68 3.30
CA ARG A 468 7.95 -2.34 3.32
C ARG A 468 6.70 -2.34 4.21
N VAL A 469 6.73 -1.51 5.25
CA VAL A 469 5.62 -1.21 6.15
C VAL A 469 5.72 0.24 6.62
N ALA A 470 4.60 0.93 6.80
CA ALA A 470 4.58 2.33 7.25
C ALA A 470 4.39 2.45 8.77
N GLY A 471 5.14 3.34 9.42
CA GLY A 471 5.06 3.60 10.87
C GLY A 471 5.76 2.56 11.73
N TYR A 472 6.47 1.62 11.11
CA TYR A 472 7.17 0.53 11.77
C TYR A 472 8.57 0.36 11.19
N THR A 473 9.49 -0.07 12.04
CA THR A 473 10.82 -0.52 11.64
C THR A 473 10.85 -2.05 11.72
N PRO A 474 11.04 -2.75 10.59
CA PRO A 474 11.22 -4.19 10.60
C PRO A 474 12.60 -4.57 11.15
N SER A 475 12.66 -5.68 11.88
CA SER A 475 13.88 -6.31 12.36
C SER A 475 13.78 -7.82 12.15
N TYR A 476 14.91 -8.48 11.89
CA TYR A 476 14.96 -9.90 11.54
C TYR A 476 15.61 -10.68 12.69
N GLU A 477 14.80 -11.19 13.61
CA GLU A 477 15.27 -11.77 14.89
C GLU A 477 15.78 -13.20 14.79
N SER A 478 15.33 -13.96 13.80
CA SER A 478 15.73 -15.36 13.62
C SER A 478 15.80 -15.68 12.13
N VAL A 479 16.98 -16.14 11.71
CA VAL A 479 17.23 -16.63 10.35
C VAL A 479 17.87 -18.00 10.47
N SER A 480 17.17 -19.01 9.97
CA SER A 480 17.67 -20.37 9.78
C SER A 480 17.40 -20.78 8.34
N ASN A 481 18.00 -21.89 7.90
CA ASN A 481 17.71 -22.41 6.56
C ASN A 481 16.20 -22.62 6.40
N GLY A 482 15.62 -22.00 5.38
CA GLY A 482 14.20 -22.05 5.04
C GLY A 482 13.25 -21.24 5.92
N THR A 483 13.72 -20.42 6.88
CA THR A 483 12.81 -19.62 7.74
C THR A 483 13.41 -18.26 8.15
N VAL A 484 12.57 -17.23 8.13
CA VAL A 484 12.88 -15.89 8.66
C VAL A 484 11.73 -15.37 9.52
N THR A 485 12.05 -14.81 10.68
CA THR A 485 11.09 -14.10 11.55
C THR A 485 11.28 -12.59 11.43
N VAL A 486 10.23 -11.90 10.99
CA VAL A 486 10.23 -10.43 10.84
C VAL A 486 9.39 -9.78 11.93
N LYS A 487 10.05 -9.05 12.83
CA LYS A 487 9.41 -8.33 13.93
C LYS A 487 9.34 -6.84 13.66
N ASN A 488 8.14 -6.28 13.76
CA ASN A 488 7.93 -4.84 13.59
C ASN A 488 7.88 -4.12 14.92
N LYS A 489 8.75 -3.12 15.08
CA LYS A 489 8.70 -2.16 16.19
C LYS A 489 8.03 -0.88 15.72
N LYS A 490 7.04 -0.40 16.48
CA LYS A 490 6.36 0.87 16.18
C LYS A 490 7.34 2.04 16.29
N ASP A 491 7.33 2.95 15.33
CA ASP A 491 7.98 4.24 15.47
C ASP A 491 7.15 5.09 16.46
N THR A 492 7.73 5.34 17.63
CA THR A 492 7.14 6.20 18.68
C THR A 492 7.84 7.54 18.78
N ASP A 493 8.89 7.74 17.98
CA ASP A 493 9.72 8.92 18.01
C ASP A 493 9.27 9.98 16.99
N ASN A 494 8.55 9.53 15.96
CA ASN A 494 7.89 10.38 14.98
C ASN A 494 6.36 10.26 15.07
N PRO A 495 5.62 11.22 14.48
CA PRO A 495 4.18 11.10 14.30
C PRO A 495 3.75 9.81 13.60
N THR A 496 2.52 9.37 13.90
CA THR A 496 1.88 8.32 13.10
C THR A 496 1.79 8.78 11.65
N PRO A 497 2.15 7.94 10.67
CA PRO A 497 2.13 8.32 9.26
C PRO A 497 0.74 8.80 8.83
N LEU A 498 0.70 9.80 7.94
CA LEU A 498 -0.57 10.19 7.31
C LEU A 498 -0.94 9.16 6.25
N ASN A 499 -2.20 8.75 6.24
CA ASN A 499 -2.76 7.77 5.32
C ASN A 499 -4.10 8.29 4.76
N PRO A 500 -4.12 8.88 3.55
CA PRO A 500 -5.35 9.24 2.89
C PRO A 500 -6.09 7.99 2.39
N THR A 501 -7.41 8.05 2.35
CA THR A 501 -8.23 7.06 1.62
C THR A 501 -7.77 6.89 0.17
N GLU A 502 -8.04 5.75 -0.46
CA GLU A 502 -7.58 5.48 -1.82
C GLU A 502 -8.73 5.05 -2.75
N PRO A 503 -8.63 5.36 -4.06
CA PRO A 503 -9.57 4.85 -5.04
C PRO A 503 -9.35 3.35 -5.28
N LYS A 504 -10.33 2.70 -5.90
CA LYS A 504 -10.30 1.25 -6.14
C LYS A 504 -10.52 0.92 -7.61
N VAL A 505 -9.91 -0.16 -8.06
CA VAL A 505 -10.14 -0.72 -9.39
C VAL A 505 -10.63 -2.15 -9.24
N VAL A 506 -11.69 -2.51 -9.96
CA VAL A 506 -12.24 -3.87 -9.94
C VAL A 506 -12.31 -4.43 -11.36
N THR A 507 -12.14 -5.74 -11.51
CA THR A 507 -12.38 -6.43 -12.78
C THR A 507 -13.50 -7.44 -12.63
N GLY A 508 -14.20 -7.70 -13.72
CA GLY A 508 -15.31 -8.64 -13.80
C GLY A 508 -14.94 -9.93 -14.51
N GLY A 509 -15.93 -10.82 -14.59
CA GLY A 509 -15.83 -12.07 -15.33
C GLY A 509 -17.21 -12.69 -15.53
N LYS A 510 -17.24 -13.80 -16.26
CA LYS A 510 -18.45 -14.54 -16.54
C LYS A 510 -18.17 -16.04 -16.67
N LYS A 511 -19.02 -16.84 -16.03
CA LYS A 511 -19.01 -18.31 -16.09
C LYS A 511 -20.13 -18.83 -16.99
N PHE A 512 -19.84 -19.89 -17.72
CA PHE A 512 -20.75 -20.54 -18.65
C PHE A 512 -20.75 -22.05 -18.47
N VAL A 513 -21.86 -22.67 -18.85
CA VAL A 513 -21.95 -24.13 -18.96
C VAL A 513 -22.57 -24.50 -20.31
N LYS A 514 -21.82 -25.23 -21.11
CA LYS A 514 -22.23 -25.80 -22.38
C LYS A 514 -23.11 -27.02 -22.16
N THR A 515 -24.31 -27.01 -22.75
CA THR A 515 -25.25 -28.14 -22.69
C THR A 515 -25.88 -28.47 -24.03
N ASP A 516 -26.55 -29.63 -24.09
CA ASP A 516 -27.55 -29.91 -25.10
C ASP A 516 -28.89 -29.19 -24.81
N SER A 517 -29.88 -29.47 -25.65
CA SER A 517 -31.24 -28.88 -25.61
C SER A 517 -32.28 -29.76 -24.93
N SER A 518 -31.86 -30.83 -24.24
CA SER A 518 -32.78 -31.73 -23.53
C SER A 518 -33.32 -31.10 -22.24
N ASP A 519 -34.44 -31.63 -21.74
CA ASP A 519 -35.08 -31.19 -20.48
C ASP A 519 -34.19 -31.46 -19.26
N ALA A 520 -33.41 -32.53 -19.30
CA ALA A 520 -32.36 -32.86 -18.34
C ALA A 520 -30.98 -32.65 -19.01
N PRO A 521 -30.52 -31.39 -19.13
CA PRO A 521 -29.47 -31.01 -20.05
C PRO A 521 -28.15 -31.74 -19.78
N VAL A 522 -27.63 -32.42 -20.80
CA VAL A 522 -26.31 -33.05 -20.76
C VAL A 522 -25.25 -32.00 -20.99
N ARG A 523 -24.20 -31.98 -20.15
CA ARG A 523 -23.04 -31.09 -20.29
C ARG A 523 -22.14 -31.58 -21.41
N LEU A 524 -21.62 -30.66 -22.23
CA LEU A 524 -20.89 -31.00 -23.46
C LEU A 524 -19.47 -30.42 -23.42
N ALA A 525 -18.48 -31.26 -23.71
CA ALA A 525 -17.09 -30.84 -23.87
C ALA A 525 -16.75 -30.46 -25.33
N GLY A 526 -15.64 -29.73 -25.50
CA GLY A 526 -15.03 -29.49 -26.80
C GLY A 526 -15.65 -28.38 -27.68
N ALA A 527 -16.64 -27.62 -27.18
CA ALA A 527 -17.09 -26.41 -27.87
C ALA A 527 -16.03 -25.30 -27.72
N LYS A 528 -15.74 -24.57 -28.80
CA LYS A 528 -14.83 -23.41 -28.80
C LYS A 528 -15.60 -22.11 -29.02
N PHE A 529 -15.29 -21.10 -28.22
CA PHE A 529 -15.89 -19.77 -28.29
C PHE A 529 -14.83 -18.67 -28.35
N VAL A 530 -15.19 -17.55 -28.96
CA VAL A 530 -14.46 -16.27 -28.85
C VAL A 530 -15.36 -15.21 -28.26
N VAL A 531 -14.77 -14.24 -27.56
CA VAL A 531 -15.49 -13.09 -27.00
C VAL A 531 -15.45 -11.93 -27.98
N LYS A 532 -16.60 -11.29 -28.20
CA LYS A 532 -16.81 -10.25 -29.19
C LYS A 532 -17.45 -9.01 -28.57
N LYS A 533 -17.03 -7.83 -29.03
CA LYS A 533 -17.61 -6.53 -28.69
C LYS A 533 -17.44 -5.55 -29.84
N ASN A 534 -18.50 -4.82 -30.21
CA ASN A 534 -18.48 -3.87 -31.33
C ASN A 534 -17.88 -4.45 -32.63
N ASN A 535 -18.24 -5.71 -32.95
CA ASN A 535 -17.70 -6.48 -34.09
C ASN A 535 -16.19 -6.76 -34.08
N LYS A 536 -15.51 -6.54 -32.96
CA LYS A 536 -14.12 -6.92 -32.73
C LYS A 536 -14.03 -8.09 -31.74
N TYR A 537 -12.90 -8.78 -31.73
CA TYR A 537 -12.66 -9.97 -30.93
C TYR A 537 -11.63 -9.71 -29.84
N LEU A 538 -11.85 -10.28 -28.67
CA LEU A 538 -10.94 -10.19 -27.55
C LEU A 538 -9.68 -10.99 -27.83
N ALA A 539 -8.53 -10.33 -27.74
CA ALA A 539 -7.23 -10.95 -27.93
C ALA A 539 -6.26 -10.58 -26.81
N SER A 540 -5.27 -11.44 -26.59
CA SER A 540 -4.12 -11.15 -25.75
C SER A 540 -3.15 -10.24 -26.51
N LYS A 541 -2.96 -9.01 -26.05
CA LYS A 541 -2.02 -8.06 -26.64
C LYS A 541 -0.60 -8.57 -26.44
N SER A 542 0.11 -8.81 -27.55
CA SER A 542 1.54 -9.14 -27.53
C SER A 542 2.36 -7.86 -27.40
N ASP A 543 3.30 -7.82 -26.45
CA ASP A 543 4.33 -6.78 -26.45
C ASP A 543 5.35 -7.07 -27.59
N GLN A 544 6.12 -6.06 -28.05
CA GLN A 544 7.03 -6.19 -29.21
C GLN A 544 8.12 -7.28 -29.05
N THR A 545 8.37 -7.74 -27.82
CA THR A 545 9.24 -8.87 -27.50
C THR A 545 8.47 -9.85 -26.62
N ALA A 546 8.27 -11.09 -27.10
CA ALA A 546 7.52 -12.09 -26.36
C ALA A 546 8.26 -12.53 -25.09
N THR A 547 7.62 -12.45 -23.92
CA THR A 547 8.18 -12.99 -22.68
C THR A 547 8.14 -14.53 -22.67
N ALA A 548 8.84 -15.15 -21.71
CA ALA A 548 8.80 -16.61 -21.53
C ALA A 548 7.35 -17.09 -21.27
N GLU A 549 6.58 -16.33 -20.50
CA GLU A 549 5.19 -16.62 -20.16
C GLU A 549 4.26 -16.48 -21.38
N GLN A 550 4.50 -15.50 -22.27
CA GLN A 550 3.75 -15.37 -23.53
C GLN A 550 4.05 -16.55 -24.48
N THR A 551 5.28 -17.05 -24.49
CA THR A 551 5.65 -18.27 -25.24
C THR A 551 4.98 -19.51 -24.64
N ALA A 552 4.96 -19.62 -23.31
CA ALA A 552 4.28 -20.70 -22.60
C ALA A 552 2.76 -20.69 -22.87
N LEU A 553 2.13 -19.52 -22.90
CA LEU A 553 0.73 -19.34 -23.28
C LEU A 553 0.46 -19.84 -24.70
N ALA A 554 1.25 -19.42 -25.68
CA ALA A 554 1.10 -19.85 -27.08
C ALA A 554 1.25 -21.37 -27.23
N THR A 555 2.19 -21.95 -26.48
CA THR A 555 2.39 -23.41 -26.43
C THR A 555 1.17 -24.11 -25.81
N ALA A 556 0.69 -23.62 -24.66
CA ALA A 556 -0.48 -24.17 -23.99
C ALA A 556 -1.74 -24.09 -24.88
N LYS A 557 -1.90 -22.99 -25.62
CA LYS A 557 -2.97 -22.81 -26.62
C LYS A 557 -2.89 -23.87 -27.73
N THR A 558 -1.71 -24.07 -28.29
CA THR A 558 -1.48 -25.07 -29.35
C THR A 558 -1.82 -26.48 -28.85
N ASN A 559 -1.39 -26.82 -27.63
CA ASN A 559 -1.67 -28.12 -27.00
C ASN A 559 -3.17 -28.32 -26.74
N LEU A 560 -3.86 -27.28 -26.28
CA LEU A 560 -5.31 -27.28 -26.09
C LEU A 560 -6.04 -27.46 -27.42
N ASP A 561 -5.67 -26.72 -28.46
CA ASP A 561 -6.28 -26.84 -29.78
C ASP A 561 -6.14 -28.26 -30.34
N ALA A 562 -4.96 -28.88 -30.18
CA ALA A 562 -4.71 -30.25 -30.57
C ALA A 562 -5.56 -31.27 -29.78
N ALA A 563 -5.69 -31.09 -28.47
CA ALA A 563 -6.52 -31.95 -27.62
C ALA A 563 -8.01 -31.86 -28.02
N VAL A 564 -8.52 -30.65 -28.26
CA VAL A 564 -9.91 -30.45 -28.69
C VAL A 564 -10.15 -31.04 -30.07
N LYS A 565 -9.22 -30.85 -31.00
CA LYS A 565 -9.29 -31.47 -32.33
C LYS A 565 -9.37 -32.99 -32.23
N ALA A 566 -8.50 -33.61 -31.43
CA ALA A 566 -8.53 -35.07 -31.20
C ALA A 566 -9.87 -35.54 -30.60
N TYR A 567 -10.43 -34.79 -29.65
CA TYR A 567 -11.75 -35.08 -29.09
C TYR A 567 -12.87 -34.96 -30.13
N ASN A 568 -12.92 -33.88 -30.91
CA ASN A 568 -14.00 -33.61 -31.86
C ASN A 568 -13.92 -34.47 -33.13
N GLU A 569 -12.71 -34.86 -33.58
CA GLU A 569 -12.48 -35.66 -34.79
C GLU A 569 -12.31 -37.17 -34.50
N ARG A 570 -12.51 -37.63 -33.26
CA ARG A 570 -12.45 -39.05 -32.89
C ARG A 570 -13.33 -39.91 -33.82
N GLN A 571 -12.93 -41.13 -34.15
CA GLN A 571 -13.72 -41.99 -35.05
C GLN A 571 -15.01 -42.48 -34.37
N ASP A 572 -14.85 -43.11 -33.20
CA ASP A 572 -15.93 -43.60 -32.35
C ASP A 572 -15.74 -43.09 -30.90
N ASP A 573 -16.60 -43.55 -29.98
CA ASP A 573 -16.59 -43.13 -28.58
C ASP A 573 -15.75 -44.04 -27.66
N THR A 574 -14.94 -44.96 -28.21
CA THR A 574 -14.15 -45.93 -27.40
C THR A 574 -13.19 -45.25 -26.43
N ASN A 575 -12.52 -44.17 -26.85
CA ASN A 575 -11.55 -43.42 -26.03
C ASN A 575 -12.10 -42.04 -25.62
N LYS A 576 -13.42 -41.87 -25.61
CA LYS A 576 -14.05 -40.57 -25.39
C LYS A 576 -13.61 -39.96 -24.05
N ASP A 577 -13.69 -40.73 -22.97
CA ASP A 577 -13.43 -40.23 -21.61
C ASP A 577 -11.96 -39.79 -21.43
N ASP A 578 -11.00 -40.52 -22.01
CA ASP A 578 -9.59 -40.15 -21.98
C ASP A 578 -9.29 -38.86 -22.76
N LEU A 579 -9.90 -38.72 -23.94
CA LEU A 579 -9.80 -37.50 -24.74
C LEU A 579 -10.46 -36.32 -24.04
N GLU A 580 -11.60 -36.54 -23.37
CA GLU A 580 -12.31 -35.53 -22.59
C GLU A 580 -11.47 -35.03 -21.41
N LYS A 581 -10.87 -35.96 -20.66
CA LYS A 581 -9.92 -35.63 -19.59
C LYS A 581 -8.71 -34.85 -20.12
N THR A 582 -8.18 -35.23 -21.28
CA THR A 582 -7.05 -34.54 -21.91
C THR A 582 -7.42 -33.09 -22.27
N VAL A 583 -8.62 -32.84 -22.79
CA VAL A 583 -9.13 -31.48 -23.03
C VAL A 583 -9.20 -30.69 -21.72
N THR A 584 -9.75 -31.29 -20.66
CA THR A 584 -9.83 -30.64 -19.34
C THR A 584 -8.44 -30.26 -18.80
N ASP A 585 -7.47 -31.19 -18.85
CA ASP A 585 -6.11 -30.96 -18.37
C ASP A 585 -5.41 -29.85 -19.18
N LYS A 586 -5.52 -29.86 -20.52
CA LYS A 586 -4.93 -28.83 -21.39
C LYS A 586 -5.63 -27.48 -21.30
N GLN A 587 -6.94 -27.45 -21.04
CA GLN A 587 -7.65 -26.20 -20.78
C GLN A 587 -7.17 -25.56 -19.47
N LYS A 588 -6.94 -26.39 -18.44
CA LYS A 588 -6.37 -25.90 -17.18
C LYS A 588 -4.96 -25.34 -17.38
N GLU A 589 -4.10 -26.05 -18.12
CA GLU A 589 -2.75 -25.56 -18.46
C GLU A 589 -2.79 -24.21 -19.20
N TYR A 590 -3.70 -24.05 -20.17
CA TYR A 590 -3.90 -22.80 -20.89
C TYR A 590 -4.35 -21.67 -19.96
N ASN A 591 -5.34 -21.91 -19.08
CA ASN A 591 -5.81 -20.91 -18.13
C ASN A 591 -4.71 -20.51 -17.13
N ASP A 592 -3.95 -21.48 -16.59
CA ASP A 592 -2.83 -21.21 -15.69
C ASP A 592 -1.76 -20.36 -16.40
N ALA A 593 -1.42 -20.69 -17.66
CA ALA A 593 -0.49 -19.91 -18.47
C ALA A 593 -1.04 -18.51 -18.79
N PHE A 594 -2.35 -18.39 -18.99
CA PHE A 594 -3.04 -17.13 -19.23
C PHE A 594 -2.90 -16.17 -18.04
N HIS A 595 -3.15 -16.66 -16.82
CA HIS A 595 -2.97 -15.87 -15.59
C HIS A 595 -1.51 -15.45 -15.37
N LYS A 596 -0.54 -16.34 -15.65
CA LYS A 596 0.89 -16.06 -15.51
C LYS A 596 1.40 -15.01 -16.49
N ALA A 597 0.92 -15.02 -17.72
CA ALA A 597 1.42 -14.15 -18.78
C ALA A 597 1.07 -12.65 -18.62
N SER A 598 0.41 -12.26 -17.50
CA SER A 598 0.05 -10.86 -17.18
C SER A 598 -0.53 -10.12 -18.38
N ILE A 599 -1.45 -10.81 -19.06
CA ILE A 599 -1.89 -10.48 -20.41
C ILE A 599 -2.67 -9.18 -20.41
N LYS A 600 -2.27 -8.24 -21.25
CA LYS A 600 -3.12 -7.11 -21.60
C LYS A 600 -4.15 -7.56 -22.62
N TYR A 601 -5.42 -7.19 -22.46
CA TYR A 601 -6.40 -7.43 -23.51
C TYR A 601 -6.37 -6.34 -24.58
N GLU A 602 -6.69 -6.71 -25.81
CA GLU A 602 -7.01 -5.80 -26.90
C GLU A 602 -8.19 -6.32 -27.72
N TRP A 603 -8.73 -5.45 -28.59
CA TRP A 603 -9.82 -5.78 -29.52
C TRP A 603 -9.30 -5.78 -30.95
N VAL A 604 -9.26 -6.95 -31.58
CA VAL A 604 -8.77 -7.15 -32.94
C VAL A 604 -9.92 -7.36 -33.93
N ASP A 605 -9.70 -7.08 -35.21
CA ASP A 605 -10.76 -7.15 -36.23
C ASP A 605 -11.04 -8.57 -36.72
N SER A 606 -10.11 -9.52 -36.53
CA SER A 606 -10.23 -10.91 -36.99
C SER A 606 -10.20 -11.91 -35.84
N LYS A 607 -11.14 -12.86 -35.86
CA LYS A 607 -11.20 -13.98 -34.92
C LYS A 607 -10.12 -15.05 -35.15
N ASP A 608 -9.48 -15.02 -36.31
CA ASP A 608 -8.42 -15.96 -36.69
C ASP A 608 -7.02 -15.43 -36.37
N ALA A 609 -6.92 -14.26 -35.71
CA ALA A 609 -5.64 -13.75 -35.26
C ALA A 609 -5.05 -14.69 -34.18
N ASN A 610 -3.74 -14.92 -34.24
CA ASN A 610 -3.04 -15.92 -33.41
C ASN A 610 -3.22 -15.71 -31.89
N ASN A 611 -3.52 -14.49 -31.47
CA ASN A 611 -3.64 -14.08 -30.08
C ASN A 611 -5.09 -13.96 -29.58
N VAL A 612 -6.09 -14.35 -30.38
CA VAL A 612 -7.50 -14.33 -29.95
C VAL A 612 -7.71 -15.27 -28.77
N VAL A 613 -8.45 -14.80 -27.78
CA VAL A 613 -8.81 -15.57 -26.58
C VAL A 613 -9.87 -16.58 -26.97
N VAL A 614 -9.53 -17.86 -26.90
CA VAL A 614 -10.47 -18.96 -27.18
C VAL A 614 -10.82 -19.65 -25.86
N LEU A 615 -12.12 -19.75 -25.62
CA LEU A 615 -12.68 -20.45 -24.46
C LEU A 615 -13.14 -21.83 -24.91
N VAL A 616 -12.76 -22.88 -24.19
CA VAL A 616 -13.19 -24.25 -24.47
C VAL A 616 -13.98 -24.83 -23.31
N SER A 617 -15.13 -25.41 -23.60
CA SER A 617 -15.90 -26.15 -22.60
C SER A 617 -15.21 -27.47 -22.23
N ASN A 618 -14.94 -27.67 -20.94
CA ASN A 618 -14.33 -28.90 -20.41
C ASN A 618 -15.31 -30.09 -20.36
N ASP A 619 -14.89 -31.22 -19.78
CA ASP A 619 -15.70 -32.43 -19.51
C ASP A 619 -17.04 -32.17 -18.80
N LYS A 620 -17.10 -31.11 -17.99
CA LYS A 620 -18.30 -30.68 -17.26
C LYS A 620 -19.05 -29.57 -17.98
N GLY A 621 -18.72 -29.32 -19.24
CA GLY A 621 -19.22 -28.23 -20.08
C GLY A 621 -18.83 -26.84 -19.58
N GLN A 622 -17.94 -26.73 -18.60
CA GLN A 622 -17.59 -25.47 -17.94
C GLN A 622 -16.57 -24.69 -18.77
N PHE A 623 -16.78 -23.39 -18.86
CA PHE A 623 -15.79 -22.43 -19.35
C PHE A 623 -16.09 -21.04 -18.77
N GLU A 624 -15.08 -20.18 -18.69
CA GLU A 624 -15.21 -18.86 -18.08
C GLU A 624 -14.28 -17.84 -18.74
N ILE A 625 -14.62 -16.57 -18.58
CA ILE A 625 -13.78 -15.43 -18.92
C ILE A 625 -13.64 -14.54 -17.68
N SER A 626 -12.44 -14.06 -17.41
CA SER A 626 -12.14 -13.13 -16.32
C SER A 626 -11.37 -11.92 -16.84
N GLY A 627 -11.24 -10.89 -16.02
CA GLY A 627 -10.41 -9.74 -16.35
C GLY A 627 -11.05 -8.77 -17.32
N LEU A 628 -12.37 -8.77 -17.45
CA LEU A 628 -13.12 -7.83 -18.29
C LEU A 628 -13.80 -6.78 -17.43
N LYS A 629 -13.81 -5.52 -17.87
CA LYS A 629 -14.65 -4.50 -17.24
C LYS A 629 -16.14 -4.86 -17.29
N TYR A 630 -16.94 -4.26 -16.41
CA TYR A 630 -18.39 -4.44 -16.44
C TYR A 630 -18.99 -3.79 -17.68
N ASP A 631 -19.61 -4.61 -18.51
CA ASP A 631 -20.20 -4.21 -19.79
C ASP A 631 -20.99 -5.37 -20.43
N ASP A 632 -21.58 -5.09 -21.59
CA ASP A 632 -22.24 -6.09 -22.44
C ASP A 632 -21.29 -6.61 -23.54
N TYR A 633 -21.35 -7.92 -23.78
CA TYR A 633 -20.45 -8.67 -24.66
C TYR A 633 -21.22 -9.76 -25.41
N LYS A 634 -20.58 -10.37 -26.41
CA LYS A 634 -21.09 -11.52 -27.15
C LYS A 634 -20.12 -12.69 -27.12
N LEU A 635 -20.65 -13.91 -27.03
CA LEU A 635 -19.93 -15.15 -27.31
C LEU A 635 -20.26 -15.60 -28.72
N GLU A 636 -19.26 -15.78 -29.56
CA GLU A 636 -19.39 -16.42 -30.87
C GLU A 636 -18.84 -17.85 -30.78
N GLU A 637 -19.66 -18.86 -31.06
CA GLU A 637 -19.17 -20.24 -31.20
C GLU A 637 -18.34 -20.31 -32.49
N ILE A 638 -17.13 -20.86 -32.43
CA ILE A 638 -16.28 -21.06 -33.61
C ILE A 638 -16.21 -22.55 -33.99
N GLU A 639 -16.39 -23.44 -33.02
CA GLU A 639 -16.43 -24.90 -33.22
C GLU A 639 -17.46 -25.52 -32.26
N ALA A 640 -18.44 -26.23 -32.81
CA ALA A 640 -19.47 -26.93 -32.04
C ALA A 640 -18.95 -28.30 -31.56
N PRO A 641 -19.46 -28.85 -30.44
CA PRO A 641 -19.16 -30.22 -30.04
C PRO A 641 -19.51 -31.23 -31.13
N LYS A 642 -18.74 -32.33 -31.23
CA LYS A 642 -19.02 -33.42 -32.18
C LYS A 642 -20.49 -33.86 -32.13
N GLY A 643 -21.17 -33.83 -33.28
CA GLY A 643 -22.58 -34.24 -33.41
C GLY A 643 -23.61 -33.14 -33.12
N PHE A 644 -23.18 -31.90 -32.87
CA PHE A 644 -24.05 -30.75 -32.62
C PHE A 644 -23.91 -29.68 -33.70
N ALA A 645 -24.99 -28.95 -33.95
CA ALA A 645 -25.00 -27.83 -34.87
C ALA A 645 -24.37 -26.60 -34.20
N LYS A 646 -23.71 -25.78 -35.03
CA LYS A 646 -23.17 -24.48 -34.63
C LYS A 646 -24.30 -23.52 -34.24
N ILE A 647 -24.08 -22.70 -33.23
CA ILE A 647 -25.05 -21.69 -32.75
C ILE A 647 -24.70 -20.26 -33.16
N GLU A 648 -25.70 -19.39 -33.13
CA GLU A 648 -25.56 -17.94 -33.30
C GLU A 648 -24.90 -17.28 -32.07
N ASP A 649 -24.46 -16.02 -32.24
CA ASP A 649 -23.86 -15.22 -31.15
C ASP A 649 -24.80 -15.14 -29.93
N ILE A 650 -24.23 -15.33 -28.73
CA ILE A 650 -24.96 -15.21 -27.46
C ILE A 650 -24.56 -13.94 -26.74
N ASP A 651 -25.54 -13.10 -26.40
CA ASP A 651 -25.34 -11.97 -25.52
C ASP A 651 -25.04 -12.41 -24.08
N PHE A 652 -24.06 -11.76 -23.46
CA PHE A 652 -23.80 -11.91 -22.04
C PHE A 652 -23.34 -10.59 -21.42
N LYS A 653 -23.73 -10.40 -20.16
CA LYS A 653 -23.37 -9.23 -19.36
C LYS A 653 -22.34 -9.59 -18.31
N VAL A 654 -21.22 -8.89 -18.33
CA VAL A 654 -20.23 -8.87 -17.24
C VAL A 654 -20.64 -7.77 -16.28
N ALA A 655 -20.94 -8.13 -15.05
CA ALA A 655 -21.32 -7.21 -13.99
C ALA A 655 -20.92 -7.81 -12.64
N LYS A 656 -20.96 -6.99 -11.59
CA LYS A 656 -20.81 -7.48 -10.22
C LYS A 656 -21.77 -8.64 -9.97
N SER A 657 -21.27 -9.74 -9.39
CA SER A 657 -22.01 -10.98 -9.20
C SER A 657 -23.46 -10.75 -8.71
N GLY A 658 -24.42 -11.32 -9.45
CA GLY A 658 -25.86 -11.17 -9.17
C GLY A 658 -26.54 -9.93 -9.77
N ALA A 659 -25.80 -8.94 -10.27
CA ALA A 659 -26.37 -7.69 -10.77
C ALA A 659 -26.79 -7.77 -12.26
N GLY A 660 -28.01 -8.24 -12.54
CA GLY A 660 -28.59 -8.21 -13.89
C GLY A 660 -27.93 -9.14 -14.92
N SER A 661 -27.01 -10.01 -14.47
CA SER A 661 -26.33 -11.01 -15.27
C SER A 661 -27.08 -12.34 -15.26
N THR A 662 -27.33 -12.94 -16.42
CA THR A 662 -28.01 -14.26 -16.53
C THR A 662 -27.22 -15.36 -15.82
N MET A 663 -27.81 -16.01 -14.81
CA MET A 663 -27.24 -17.17 -14.10
C MET A 663 -28.31 -18.24 -13.88
N ASN A 664 -28.43 -19.18 -14.81
CA ASN A 664 -29.54 -20.13 -14.91
C ASN A 664 -29.09 -21.61 -14.83
N ILE A 665 -27.81 -21.86 -14.56
CA ILE A 665 -27.27 -23.18 -14.28
C ILE A 665 -26.12 -23.07 -13.27
N LYS A 666 -25.90 -24.12 -12.47
CA LYS A 666 -24.73 -24.20 -11.59
C LYS A 666 -23.48 -24.45 -12.40
N TYR A 667 -22.39 -23.75 -12.11
CA TYR A 667 -21.11 -23.99 -12.77
C TYR A 667 -20.62 -25.41 -12.46
N VAL A 668 -20.51 -25.75 -11.17
CA VAL A 668 -20.27 -27.11 -10.69
C VAL A 668 -21.61 -27.75 -10.35
N ALA A 669 -21.92 -28.90 -10.96
CA ALA A 669 -23.23 -29.54 -10.83
C ALA A 669 -23.58 -29.94 -9.39
N GLU A 670 -22.57 -30.41 -8.65
CA GLU A 670 -22.69 -30.92 -7.27
C GLU A 670 -22.77 -29.80 -6.21
N ASP A 671 -22.53 -28.53 -6.58
CA ASP A 671 -22.55 -27.45 -5.60
C ASP A 671 -23.95 -27.32 -4.99
N THR A 672 -24.02 -27.16 -3.66
CA THR A 672 -25.28 -26.89 -2.95
C THR A 672 -25.79 -25.47 -3.14
N GLY A 673 -24.98 -24.59 -3.73
CA GLY A 673 -25.29 -23.18 -3.98
C GLY A 673 -26.28 -22.93 -5.11
N ASN A 674 -26.62 -21.66 -5.30
CA ASN A 674 -27.48 -21.17 -6.37
C ASN A 674 -26.79 -21.27 -7.74
N ASN A 675 -27.59 -21.19 -8.80
CA ASN A 675 -27.08 -21.02 -10.16
C ASN A 675 -26.15 -19.81 -10.25
N ASN A 676 -24.97 -20.01 -10.83
CA ASN A 676 -23.88 -19.03 -10.88
C ASN A 676 -23.17 -19.01 -12.25
N ALA A 677 -23.77 -19.62 -13.27
CA ALA A 677 -23.28 -19.64 -14.65
C ALA A 677 -24.42 -19.47 -15.66
N GLN A 678 -24.08 -19.02 -16.87
CA GLN A 678 -25.00 -18.91 -17.99
C GLN A 678 -24.99 -20.20 -18.83
N LYS A 679 -26.16 -20.80 -19.03
CA LYS A 679 -26.37 -21.99 -19.87
C LYS A 679 -26.20 -21.62 -21.35
N VAL A 680 -25.40 -22.39 -22.06
CA VAL A 680 -25.14 -22.25 -23.51
C VAL A 680 -25.57 -23.52 -24.23
N VAL A 681 -26.69 -23.45 -24.95
CA VAL A 681 -27.43 -24.61 -25.48
C VAL A 681 -27.07 -24.90 -26.94
N ASN A 682 -26.65 -26.13 -27.27
CA ASN A 682 -26.57 -26.59 -28.66
C ASN A 682 -27.67 -27.60 -29.00
N LYS A 683 -28.01 -27.67 -30.29
CA LYS A 683 -28.95 -28.63 -30.86
C LYS A 683 -28.18 -29.74 -31.54
N LYS A 684 -28.59 -31.00 -31.31
CA LYS A 684 -27.96 -32.17 -31.94
C LYS A 684 -28.26 -32.15 -33.44
N VAL A 685 -27.28 -32.51 -34.27
CA VAL A 685 -27.50 -32.69 -35.72
C VAL A 685 -28.30 -33.97 -35.90
N THR A 686 -29.57 -33.82 -36.24
CA THR A 686 -30.43 -34.95 -36.62
C THR A 686 -30.45 -35.05 -38.13
N ILE A 687 -29.80 -36.08 -38.68
CA ILE A 687 -30.06 -36.51 -40.05
C ILE A 687 -31.37 -37.30 -39.98
N PRO A 688 -32.45 -36.94 -40.71
CA PRO A 688 -33.63 -37.78 -40.74
C PRO A 688 -33.23 -39.17 -41.24
N GLU A 689 -33.67 -40.23 -40.57
CA GLU A 689 -33.50 -41.59 -41.10
C GLU A 689 -34.14 -41.63 -42.49
N THR A 690 -33.33 -41.72 -43.55
CA THR A 690 -33.81 -41.84 -44.94
C THR A 690 -34.34 -43.25 -45.24
N GLY A 691 -34.88 -43.92 -44.22
CA GLY A 691 -35.46 -45.26 -44.25
C GLY A 691 -36.86 -45.31 -43.61
N GLY A 692 -37.64 -44.22 -43.70
CA GLY A 692 -39.03 -44.24 -43.26
C GLY A 692 -39.89 -45.29 -44.01
N ILE A 693 -41.08 -45.56 -43.48
CA ILE A 693 -42.11 -46.47 -44.03
C ILE A 693 -42.30 -46.36 -45.55
N GLY A 694 -42.09 -45.17 -46.14
CA GLY A 694 -42.15 -44.95 -47.59
C GLY A 694 -41.20 -45.84 -48.39
N THR A 695 -39.93 -45.99 -48.00
CA THR A 695 -38.96 -46.81 -48.73
C THR A 695 -39.30 -48.30 -48.67
N ILE A 696 -39.84 -48.77 -47.54
CA ILE A 696 -40.33 -50.15 -47.38
C ILE A 696 -41.57 -50.37 -48.26
N ILE A 697 -42.52 -49.43 -48.28
CA ILE A 697 -43.71 -49.49 -49.13
C ILE A 697 -43.31 -49.54 -50.61
N PHE A 698 -42.39 -48.68 -51.06
CA PHE A 698 -41.93 -48.68 -52.45
C PHE A 698 -41.17 -49.96 -52.83
N THR A 699 -40.36 -50.52 -51.93
CA THR A 699 -39.64 -51.78 -52.16
C THR A 699 -40.61 -52.97 -52.23
N VAL A 700 -41.61 -53.02 -51.34
CA VAL A 700 -42.65 -54.07 -51.33
C VAL A 700 -43.56 -53.96 -52.56
N ALA A 701 -43.99 -52.75 -52.94
CA ALA A 701 -44.79 -52.53 -54.14
C ALA A 701 -44.02 -52.87 -55.42
N GLY A 702 -42.73 -52.52 -55.49
CA GLY A 702 -41.84 -52.89 -56.59
C GLY A 702 -41.66 -54.40 -56.73
N LEU A 703 -41.45 -55.11 -55.61
CA LEU A 703 -41.38 -56.58 -55.60
C LEU A 703 -42.71 -57.24 -56.00
N ALA A 704 -43.85 -56.70 -55.54
CA ALA A 704 -45.17 -57.20 -55.90
C ALA A 704 -45.47 -57.01 -57.41
N LEU A 705 -45.07 -55.88 -57.99
CA LEU A 705 -45.19 -55.63 -59.44
C LEU A 705 -44.29 -56.57 -60.25
N MET A 706 -43.06 -56.83 -59.80
CA MET A 706 -42.17 -57.78 -60.48
C MET A 706 -42.67 -59.22 -60.40
N LEU A 707 -43.22 -59.64 -59.26
CA LEU A 707 -43.87 -60.95 -59.11
C LEU A 707 -45.14 -61.06 -59.97
N GLY A 708 -45.94 -60.00 -60.05
CA GLY A 708 -47.12 -59.93 -60.93
C GLY A 708 -46.75 -60.03 -62.41
N ALA A 709 -45.69 -59.34 -62.84
CA ALA A 709 -45.18 -59.41 -64.22
C ALA A 709 -44.62 -60.80 -64.55
N ALA A 710 -43.88 -61.42 -63.63
CA ALA A 710 -43.36 -62.78 -63.82
C ALA A 710 -44.48 -63.83 -63.93
N TYR A 711 -45.55 -63.69 -63.14
CA TYR A 711 -46.74 -64.54 -63.22
C TYR A 711 -47.49 -64.37 -64.55
N ALA A 712 -47.69 -63.14 -65.02
CA ALA A 712 -48.34 -62.86 -66.29
C ALA A 712 -47.55 -63.41 -67.50
N ILE A 713 -46.22 -63.34 -67.46
CA ILE A 713 -45.33 -63.91 -68.50
C ILE A 713 -45.38 -65.45 -68.48
N LYS A 714 -45.52 -66.07 -67.30
CA LYS A 714 -45.67 -67.52 -67.19
C LYS A 714 -47.03 -67.99 -67.73
N LYS A 715 -48.12 -67.27 -67.43
CA LYS A 715 -49.47 -67.59 -67.94
C LYS A 715 -49.55 -67.49 -69.47
N ASN A 716 -48.93 -66.48 -70.07
CA ASN A 716 -48.90 -66.32 -71.53
C ASN A 716 -48.02 -67.35 -72.27
N ARG A 717 -47.20 -68.14 -71.56
CA ARG A 717 -46.44 -69.26 -72.13
C ARG A 717 -47.16 -70.60 -72.05
N GLU A 718 -48.23 -70.72 -71.26
CA GLU A 718 -49.04 -71.94 -71.15
C GLU A 718 -50.30 -71.89 -72.04
N GLU A 719 -50.61 -70.74 -72.65
CA GLU A 719 -51.72 -70.54 -73.61
C GLU A 719 -51.24 -70.25 -75.05
N ALA A 720 -49.98 -70.58 -75.40
CA ALA A 720 -49.42 -70.47 -76.76
C ALA A 720 -48.96 -71.81 -77.33
#